data_AF-A0A9K3J4L7-F1
#
_entry.id   AF-A0A9K3J4L7-F1
#
_cell.length_a   1.000
_cell.length_b   1.000
_cell.length_c   1.000
_cell.angle_alpha   90.00
_cell.angle_beta   90.00
_cell.angle_gamma   90.00
#
_symmetry.space_group_name_H-M   'P 1'
#
loop_
_entity.id
_entity.type
_entity.pdbx_description
1 polymer ?
#
loop_
_entity_poly.entity_id
_entity_poly.type
_entity_poly.pdbx_seq_one_letter_code
_entity_poly.pdbx_strand_id
1 'polypeptide(L)'
;MLEYKCNLSCKLQSRDNFYSTNMTPRLSFSSFSSFHLCLLVVLALFRSCSSKQNSEHVLCIDAERQALLRFKHGLTDETHRLASWVAENKDCCNWYGITCDNSTGHVHRVHLPGHGGHCPAYSASYFTEKEYTDASKQRLKGDISRSLLDLKQLKHLDLSCNDFRGIQVPKFIGSLQNLKYLNLSNSKFGGTIPPQLGNLSNLNVLCLGSFHEFNEESTSMMNMQWLSGLGMLHHLDMSGVDLSEAVDWLQVINTLPSLVELHLSSCALSDIHPYVHRLNLTSLSLLDLSGNYFYISAPPQWISSMTSLVSLDLSMGFLGPLPSFRNLTSLEFLYLNGNNLMNSSLVLEELSNSNLISLGISSCGISSTLIDSLHNLTSLLSLDLSYNQLTRIIPKSLGNLCNVREIDLSWNSFGNITLTYLLKSFLECKSPALESLSLRGNYIDSIIPLTIGQLSLLRRLDISLNQVSGPIPYSMGRLSSLEVLDLSDNRINGSLPNWIGRLSSLKELILSNNQLDGNLPDSLGQISKLNSLGFSNNSLTGVVTESHFAKLVSLNYLDGAGNNLTFRPQVESWIPAFQLRELYLNSWVLGPDFPLWLQSQKKLTELDISNTHISSPMPESFFDSFPNLAYLDMSENRIQGNITLLVIPATLEEVNLSFNELLGSLQHLLCSNGVTKIKFLNLGNNNLSGVIRDCWEKWPSLGVLNLENNNLSGEIPRTLGSIDSLEFLSMRGNKISGRLPSSLMKLMKLKVLQLGRNELTGRIPTWIGTKLTLLRLLNLRANNLDGSISHEICYLNDVQILDLAHNNLDGNIPSCFNNFSILSGIEATPSDLFAFNFGRGPAYTIIGDSLVIKGREDTYNTILGLVMLLDLSSNNLVGHIPSELTSLTELRSLNLSRNHLTGRIPEKIGGMKSLESFDLSLNNLYGELPISLSMLNFLSSFNVSNNNFSGRIPTSTQLQSMKESSFLGNKLCGAPLTQNKGCVPRTSTTNTSQEEKEDGGGDWGLIISIVVGFVTGFWIILGPLIVKRSWRIAYFNFLSRLSYMVYNVTRKYCCHMFSKL
;
A
#
# COMPACT_ATOMS: atom_id res chain seq x y z
N MET A 1 31.11 -56.32 -2.57
CA MET A 1 32.03 -56.12 -3.71
C MET A 1 32.03 -54.62 -4.04
N LEU A 2 32.87 -53.74 -3.51
CA LEU A 2 33.82 -53.70 -2.39
C LEU A 2 33.66 -52.26 -1.84
N GLU A 3 33.07 -52.04 -0.66
CA GLU A 3 33.73 -51.90 0.67
C GLU A 3 34.51 -50.57 0.86
N TYR A 4 34.51 -49.84 1.98
CA TYR A 4 33.79 -49.85 3.25
C TYR A 4 34.04 -48.51 3.98
N LYS A 5 33.14 -48.16 4.90
CA LYS A 5 33.37 -47.26 6.04
C LYS A 5 34.60 -47.69 6.85
N CYS A 6 35.27 -46.77 7.54
CA CYS A 6 35.52 -46.98 8.98
C CYS A 6 35.94 -45.71 9.74
N ASN A 7 35.39 -45.65 10.95
CA ASN A 7 35.59 -44.72 12.03
C ASN A 7 36.53 -45.43 13.04
N LEU A 8 37.58 -44.80 13.57
CA LEU A 8 37.94 -44.79 15.01
C LEU A 8 39.35 -44.24 15.30
N SER A 9 39.35 -43.43 16.36
CA SER A 9 40.35 -42.99 17.33
C SER A 9 41.72 -43.69 17.52
N CYS A 10 42.67 -42.81 17.83
CA CYS A 10 43.65 -42.83 18.94
C CYS A 10 45.02 -43.55 18.81
N LYS A 11 46.03 -42.69 19.07
CA LYS A 11 47.22 -42.86 19.93
C LYS A 11 48.58 -43.19 19.28
N LEU A 12 49.42 -42.16 19.39
CA LEU A 12 50.77 -42.14 19.99
C LEU A 12 52.00 -42.50 19.15
N GLN A 13 52.92 -41.53 19.22
CA GLN A 13 54.37 -41.64 19.38
C GLN A 13 55.27 -41.84 18.15
N SER A 14 55.78 -40.70 17.69
CA SER A 14 57.18 -40.25 17.86
C SER A 14 58.31 -40.90 17.04
N ARG A 15 59.12 -39.98 16.52
CA ARG A 15 60.59 -39.92 16.39
C ARG A 15 61.22 -40.08 15.01
N ASP A 16 61.77 -38.94 14.60
CA ASP A 16 63.19 -38.68 14.29
C ASP A 16 63.77 -39.11 12.92
N ASN A 17 63.93 -38.08 12.08
CA ASN A 17 65.21 -37.40 11.78
C ASN A 17 65.98 -37.62 10.44
N PHE A 18 66.40 -36.44 9.92
CA PHE A 18 67.66 -36.07 9.22
C PHE A 18 67.81 -36.36 7.70
N TYR A 19 68.43 -35.52 6.83
CA TYR A 19 69.27 -34.30 6.94
C TYR A 19 69.34 -33.49 5.60
N SER A 20 69.46 -32.14 5.72
CA SER A 20 70.30 -31.16 4.96
C SER A 20 70.04 -30.88 3.44
N THR A 21 70.17 -29.67 2.87
CA THR A 21 71.14 -28.56 3.07
C THR A 21 70.65 -27.14 2.65
N ASN A 22 70.93 -26.15 3.53
CA ASN A 22 71.42 -24.74 3.38
C ASN A 22 71.49 -24.06 1.99
N MET A 23 71.30 -22.74 1.80
CA MET A 23 71.94 -21.60 2.50
C MET A 23 71.21 -20.25 2.21
N THR A 24 71.19 -19.35 3.20
CA THR A 24 70.60 -17.98 3.26
C THR A 24 71.59 -16.87 2.82
N PRO A 25 71.20 -15.57 2.71
CA PRO A 25 71.27 -14.69 3.90
C PRO A 25 70.24 -13.52 4.04
N ARG A 26 69.72 -13.39 5.28
CA ARG A 26 69.63 -12.19 6.17
C ARG A 26 68.86 -10.93 5.73
N LEU A 27 68.16 -10.14 6.56
CA LEU A 27 67.65 -10.02 7.95
C LEU A 27 66.82 -8.67 7.88
N SER A 28 65.73 -8.38 8.58
CA SER A 28 65.46 -8.50 10.01
C SER A 28 63.95 -8.38 10.32
N PHE A 29 63.43 -9.30 11.13
CA PHE A 29 62.19 -9.16 11.90
C PHE A 29 62.57 -8.86 13.35
N SER A 30 61.81 -7.98 14.01
CA SER A 30 61.79 -7.88 15.47
C SER A 30 60.36 -7.87 16.00
N SER A 31 60.16 -8.75 17.00
CA SER A 31 59.12 -8.79 18.04
C SER A 31 57.66 -8.95 17.64
N PHE A 32 57.10 -10.15 17.84
CA PHE A 32 55.82 -10.40 18.52
C PHE A 32 55.66 -11.91 18.76
N SER A 33 56.31 -12.43 19.82
CA SER A 33 56.05 -13.80 20.30
C SER A 33 55.93 -13.90 21.83
N SER A 34 55.67 -12.79 22.51
CA SER A 34 55.54 -12.74 23.98
C SER A 34 54.10 -12.84 24.49
N PHE A 35 53.09 -12.86 23.61
CA PHE A 35 51.68 -12.76 24.05
C PHE A 35 51.00 -14.11 24.35
N HIS A 36 51.35 -15.19 23.64
CA HIS A 36 50.70 -16.49 23.83
C HIS A 36 51.30 -17.37 24.93
N LEU A 37 52.55 -17.14 25.33
CA LEU A 37 53.14 -17.83 26.48
C LEU A 37 52.70 -17.19 27.81
N CYS A 38 52.45 -15.88 27.83
CA CYS A 38 51.89 -15.19 29.00
C CYS A 38 50.45 -15.62 29.31
N LEU A 39 49.62 -15.85 28.29
CA LEU A 39 48.20 -16.19 28.50
C LEU A 39 48.03 -17.57 29.17
N LEU A 40 48.89 -18.55 28.83
CA LEU A 40 48.84 -19.89 29.43
C LEU A 40 49.42 -19.94 30.85
N VAL A 41 50.40 -19.09 31.17
CA VAL A 41 50.94 -18.96 32.54
C VAL A 41 49.98 -18.17 33.44
N VAL A 42 49.28 -17.16 32.92
CA VAL A 42 48.23 -16.44 33.65
C VAL A 42 47.04 -17.36 33.95
N LEU A 43 46.62 -18.20 33.01
CA LEU A 43 45.54 -19.19 33.24
C LEU A 43 45.94 -20.31 34.22
N ALA A 44 47.24 -20.67 34.28
CA ALA A 44 47.75 -21.65 35.24
C ALA A 44 47.93 -21.06 36.65
N LEU A 45 48.31 -19.79 36.78
CA LEU A 45 48.43 -19.09 38.07
C LEU A 45 47.07 -18.75 38.70
N PHE A 46 46.02 -18.58 37.89
CA PHE A 46 44.64 -18.44 38.40
C PHE A 46 44.04 -19.74 38.96
N ARG A 47 44.65 -20.91 38.74
CA ARG A 47 44.18 -22.20 39.28
C ARG A 47 44.85 -22.65 40.58
N SER A 48 45.77 -21.87 41.15
CA SER A 48 46.45 -22.24 42.42
C SER A 48 46.38 -21.18 43.52
N CYS A 49 45.52 -20.17 43.37
CA CYS A 49 45.14 -19.28 44.47
C CYS A 49 43.61 -19.30 44.68
N SER A 50 43.09 -20.48 45.01
CA SER A 50 41.78 -20.64 45.64
C SER A 50 41.96 -21.49 46.88
N SER A 51 42.63 -20.89 47.88
CA SER A 51 42.30 -21.20 49.26
C SER A 51 40.79 -21.04 49.40
N LYS A 52 40.10 -22.10 49.85
CA LYS A 52 38.73 -22.01 50.36
C LYS A 52 38.70 -20.95 51.47
N GLN A 53 38.46 -19.71 51.11
CA GLN A 53 37.80 -18.76 51.98
C GLN A 53 36.30 -18.95 51.71
N ASN A 54 35.54 -19.20 52.76
CA ASN A 54 34.09 -19.07 52.73
C ASN A 54 33.78 -17.67 52.19
N SER A 55 33.37 -17.54 50.92
CA SER A 55 32.71 -16.33 50.47
C SER A 55 31.32 -16.37 51.08
N GLU A 56 31.08 -15.57 52.12
CA GLU A 56 29.73 -15.14 52.40
C GLU A 56 29.15 -14.60 51.10
N HIS A 57 28.09 -15.24 50.60
CA HIS A 57 27.40 -14.78 49.41
C HIS A 57 26.83 -13.40 49.74
N VAL A 58 27.45 -12.33 49.22
CA VAL A 58 27.00 -10.96 49.49
C VAL A 58 25.64 -10.79 48.82
N LEU A 59 24.59 -10.72 49.63
CA LEU A 59 23.20 -10.60 49.17
C LEU A 59 22.89 -9.16 48.79
N CYS A 60 21.91 -8.98 47.91
CA CYS A 60 21.31 -7.67 47.65
C CYS A 60 20.93 -6.93 48.93
N ILE A 61 21.21 -5.63 48.96
CA ILE A 61 20.85 -4.76 50.09
C ILE A 61 19.33 -4.64 50.18
N ASP A 62 18.77 -4.93 51.36
CA ASP A 62 17.31 -4.99 51.54
C ASP A 62 16.61 -3.67 51.21
N ALA A 63 17.23 -2.52 51.52
CA ALA A 63 16.68 -1.21 51.14
C ALA A 63 16.57 -1.02 49.61
N GLU A 64 17.57 -1.46 48.86
CA GLU A 64 17.57 -1.40 47.39
C GLU A 64 16.59 -2.40 46.78
N ARG A 65 16.48 -3.59 47.37
CA ARG A 65 15.45 -4.58 47.04
C ARG A 65 14.04 -4.01 47.23
N GLN A 66 13.77 -3.35 48.36
CA GLN A 66 12.50 -2.70 48.64
C GLN A 66 12.21 -1.56 47.65
N ALA A 67 13.24 -0.80 47.29
CA ALA A 67 13.14 0.24 46.26
C ALA A 67 12.73 -0.34 44.91
N LEU A 68 13.34 -1.44 44.47
CA LEU A 68 12.99 -2.14 43.24
C LEU A 68 11.54 -2.69 43.26
N LEU A 69 11.07 -3.21 44.39
CA LEU A 69 9.67 -3.65 44.52
C LEU A 69 8.68 -2.48 44.41
N ARG A 70 9.00 -1.32 45.00
CA ARG A 70 8.20 -0.09 44.84
C ARG A 70 8.24 0.44 43.40
N PHE A 71 9.38 0.29 42.72
CA PHE A 71 9.51 0.62 41.31
C PHE A 71 8.61 -0.28 40.46
N LYS A 72 8.65 -1.61 40.68
CA LYS A 72 7.75 -2.57 40.02
C LYS A 72 6.26 -2.25 40.26
N HIS A 73 5.89 -1.78 41.45
CA HIS A 73 4.49 -1.44 41.76
C HIS A 73 3.93 -0.29 40.89
N GLY A 74 4.79 0.62 40.43
CA GLY A 74 4.40 1.69 39.51
C GLY A 74 4.24 1.24 38.05
N LEU A 75 4.66 0.02 37.71
CA LEU A 75 4.71 -0.48 36.34
C LEU A 75 3.56 -1.46 36.05
N THR A 76 3.05 -1.40 34.83
CA THR A 76 2.17 -2.42 34.24
C THR A 76 3.01 -3.36 33.37
N ASP A 77 2.96 -4.66 33.67
CA ASP A 77 3.74 -5.72 33.02
C ASP A 77 2.81 -6.85 32.56
N GLU A 78 2.22 -6.68 31.37
CA GLU A 78 1.20 -7.59 30.81
C GLU A 78 1.74 -8.98 30.45
N THR A 79 3.06 -9.10 30.25
CA THR A 79 3.72 -10.36 29.84
C THR A 79 4.57 -10.99 30.95
N HIS A 80 4.46 -10.46 32.17
CA HIS A 80 5.15 -10.96 33.36
C HIS A 80 6.69 -11.01 33.22
N ARG A 81 7.29 -10.05 32.51
CA ARG A 81 8.76 -9.91 32.38
C ARG A 81 9.47 -9.72 33.72
N LEU A 82 8.79 -9.10 34.68
CA LEU A 82 9.28 -8.85 36.04
C LEU A 82 8.83 -9.96 37.02
N ALA A 83 8.43 -11.14 36.54
CA ALA A 83 7.97 -12.25 37.38
C ALA A 83 9.00 -12.67 38.44
N SER A 84 10.31 -12.54 38.18
CA SER A 84 11.35 -12.90 39.14
C SER A 84 11.44 -11.95 40.35
N TRP A 85 10.85 -10.76 40.26
CA TRP A 85 10.89 -9.73 41.31
C TRP A 85 9.84 -10.05 42.37
N VAL A 86 10.12 -11.02 43.23
CA VAL A 86 9.23 -11.53 44.28
C VAL A 86 9.75 -11.15 45.66
N ALA A 87 8.85 -10.81 46.58
CA ALA A 87 9.20 -10.30 47.90
C ALA A 87 9.90 -11.37 48.78
N GLU A 88 9.61 -12.64 48.53
CA GLU A 88 10.15 -13.80 49.22
C GLU A 88 11.62 -14.08 48.85
N ASN A 89 12.05 -13.66 47.65
CA ASN A 89 13.44 -13.79 47.24
C ASN A 89 14.27 -12.65 47.86
N LYS A 90 15.14 -13.02 48.81
CA LYS A 90 16.00 -12.08 49.53
C LYS A 90 17.13 -11.51 48.67
N ASP A 91 17.48 -12.16 47.56
CA ASP A 91 18.57 -11.73 46.69
C ASP A 91 18.03 -11.15 45.37
N CYS A 92 17.91 -9.82 45.32
CA CYS A 92 17.49 -9.10 44.12
C CYS A 92 18.52 -9.16 42.99
N CYS A 93 19.76 -9.57 43.26
CA CYS A 93 20.83 -9.64 42.25
C CYS A 93 20.58 -10.74 41.22
N ASN A 94 19.67 -11.68 41.52
CA ASN A 94 19.23 -12.73 40.60
C ASN A 94 17.96 -12.34 39.81
N TRP A 95 17.45 -11.13 39.97
CA TRP A 95 16.25 -10.69 39.27
C TRP A 95 16.55 -10.30 37.83
N TYR A 96 15.59 -10.59 36.94
CA TYR A 96 15.67 -10.21 35.55
C TYR A 96 15.92 -8.69 35.42
N GLY A 97 16.96 -8.32 34.67
CA GLY A 97 17.32 -6.94 34.42
C GLY A 97 18.08 -6.24 35.56
N ILE A 98 18.42 -6.91 36.66
CA ILE A 98 19.19 -6.33 37.77
C ILE A 98 20.61 -6.87 37.78
N THR A 99 21.59 -6.01 38.07
CA THR A 99 22.97 -6.44 38.33
C THR A 99 23.53 -5.69 39.54
N CYS A 100 24.12 -6.45 40.46
CA CYS A 100 24.77 -5.95 41.66
C CYS A 100 26.29 -5.99 41.55
N ASP A 101 26.96 -5.21 42.39
CA ASP A 101 28.39 -5.31 42.60
C ASP A 101 28.72 -6.58 43.41
N ASN A 102 29.62 -7.41 42.87
CA ASN A 102 29.95 -8.73 43.45
C ASN A 102 30.68 -8.66 44.80
N SER A 103 31.15 -7.48 45.21
CA SER A 103 31.87 -7.28 46.47
C SER A 103 31.03 -6.59 47.54
N THR A 104 30.04 -5.79 47.15
CA THR A 104 29.26 -4.96 48.08
C THR A 104 27.76 -5.26 48.08
N GLY A 105 27.24 -5.99 47.10
CA GLY A 105 25.81 -6.30 46.98
C GLY A 105 24.93 -5.13 46.52
N HIS A 106 25.52 -3.96 46.24
CA HIS A 106 24.81 -2.79 45.75
C HIS A 106 24.36 -2.98 44.29
N VAL A 107 23.11 -2.61 43.98
CA VAL A 107 22.58 -2.54 42.62
C VAL A 107 23.26 -1.40 41.86
N HIS A 108 23.94 -1.74 40.77
CA HIS A 108 24.61 -0.75 39.93
C HIS A 108 24.07 -0.70 38.49
N ARG A 109 23.22 -1.67 38.08
CA ARG A 109 22.58 -1.69 36.77
C ARG A 109 21.12 -2.13 36.87
N VAL A 110 20.24 -1.36 36.22
CA VAL A 110 18.87 -1.72 35.88
C VAL A 110 18.74 -1.68 34.35
N HIS A 111 18.43 -2.82 33.75
CA HIS A 111 18.36 -3.01 32.29
C HIS A 111 17.07 -3.72 31.91
N LEU A 112 16.08 -2.93 31.49
CA LEU A 112 14.72 -3.37 31.19
C LEU A 112 14.24 -2.91 29.80
N PRO A 113 15.04 -3.07 28.72
CA PRO A 113 14.60 -2.65 27.40
C PRO A 113 13.39 -3.48 26.92
N GLY A 114 12.42 -2.85 26.29
CA GLY A 114 11.34 -3.54 25.59
C GLY A 114 11.88 -4.36 24.42
N HIS A 115 11.27 -5.52 24.18
CA HIS A 115 11.58 -6.38 23.03
C HIS A 115 13.09 -6.71 22.83
N GLY A 116 13.83 -6.86 23.93
CA GLY A 116 15.26 -7.18 23.89
C GLY A 116 16.16 -6.07 23.33
N GLY A 117 15.67 -4.82 23.29
CA GLY A 117 16.39 -3.67 22.73
C GLY A 117 16.17 -3.46 21.23
N HIS A 118 15.35 -4.28 20.58
CA HIS A 118 14.94 -4.06 19.20
C HIS A 118 13.64 -3.27 19.17
N CYS A 119 13.68 -1.97 18.86
CA CYS A 119 12.48 -1.14 18.77
C CYS A 119 11.93 -1.18 17.33
N PRO A 120 10.86 -1.92 17.00
CA PRO A 120 10.29 -1.89 15.65
C PRO A 120 9.69 -0.51 15.36
N ALA A 121 10.19 0.16 14.32
CA ALA A 121 9.61 1.37 13.75
C ALA A 121 8.47 1.01 12.78
N TYR A 122 7.43 1.85 12.71
CA TYR A 122 6.25 1.64 11.87
C TYR A 122 6.56 1.62 10.35
N SER A 123 7.78 2.05 9.94
CA SER A 123 8.19 2.12 8.53
C SER A 123 8.80 0.85 7.95
N ALA A 124 9.03 -0.20 8.74
CA ALA A 124 9.46 -1.48 8.18
C ALA A 124 8.23 -2.16 7.55
N SER A 125 8.22 -2.22 6.22
CA SER A 125 7.23 -2.89 5.35
C SER A 125 7.10 -4.42 5.56
N TYR A 126 7.46 -4.91 6.75
CA TYR A 126 7.63 -6.31 7.10
C TYR A 126 6.97 -6.69 8.45
N PHE A 127 6.24 -5.78 9.10
CA PHE A 127 5.46 -6.12 10.29
C PHE A 127 3.97 -6.16 9.98
N THR A 128 3.36 -7.32 10.23
CA THR A 128 1.90 -7.42 10.31
C THR A 128 1.41 -6.66 11.54
N GLU A 129 0.23 -6.04 11.51
CA GLU A 129 -0.31 -5.23 12.62
C GLU A 129 -0.38 -6.00 13.96
N LYS A 130 -0.50 -7.32 13.89
CA LYS A 130 -0.49 -8.21 15.06
C LYS A 130 0.92 -8.48 15.62
N GLU A 131 1.99 -8.41 14.83
CA GLU A 131 3.38 -8.47 15.35
C GLU A 131 3.70 -7.18 16.09
N TYR A 132 3.23 -6.05 15.56
CA TYR A 132 3.28 -4.78 16.26
C TYR A 132 2.47 -4.83 17.56
N THR A 133 1.25 -5.36 17.53
CA THR A 133 0.39 -5.49 18.72
C THR A 133 0.96 -6.47 19.75
N ASP A 134 1.48 -7.63 19.35
CA ASP A 134 2.12 -8.59 20.26
C ASP A 134 3.44 -8.04 20.83
N ALA A 135 4.21 -7.30 20.04
CA ALA A 135 5.38 -6.57 20.52
C ALA A 135 4.99 -5.46 21.51
N SER A 136 3.87 -4.77 21.29
CA SER A 136 3.36 -3.73 22.20
C SER A 136 3.00 -4.26 23.59
N LYS A 137 2.52 -5.51 23.71
CA LYS A 137 2.23 -6.17 25.00
C LYS A 137 3.48 -6.48 25.81
N GLN A 138 4.65 -6.59 25.16
CA GLN A 138 5.93 -6.81 25.84
C GLN A 138 6.52 -5.53 26.43
N ARG A 139 5.97 -4.35 26.11
CA ARG A 139 6.45 -3.06 26.59
C ARG A 139 5.92 -2.78 28.00
N LEU A 140 6.80 -2.38 28.91
CA LEU A 140 6.41 -1.92 30.25
C LEU A 140 5.69 -0.58 30.12
N LYS A 141 4.62 -0.39 30.89
CA LYS A 141 3.81 0.84 30.92
C LYS A 141 3.71 1.36 32.35
N GLY A 142 3.13 2.56 32.54
CA GLY A 142 2.87 3.13 33.87
C GLY A 142 3.92 4.15 34.31
N ASP A 143 4.04 4.35 35.62
CA ASP A 143 4.82 5.44 36.20
C ASP A 143 6.22 5.02 36.63
N ILE A 144 7.20 5.88 36.34
CA ILE A 144 8.58 5.70 36.81
C ILE A 144 8.70 6.26 38.23
N SER A 145 8.74 5.34 39.19
CA SER A 145 8.75 5.65 40.63
C SER A 145 10.04 6.36 41.11
N ARG A 146 9.89 7.34 42.01
CA ARG A 146 11.00 8.01 42.73
C ARG A 146 11.83 7.08 43.60
N SER A 147 11.36 5.86 43.87
CA SER A 147 12.11 4.84 44.62
C SER A 147 13.48 4.52 44.02
N LEU A 148 13.70 4.74 42.72
CA LEU A 148 15.02 4.59 42.09
C LEU A 148 16.13 5.44 42.74
N LEU A 149 15.79 6.54 43.42
CA LEU A 149 16.76 7.37 44.17
C LEU A 149 17.43 6.61 45.32
N ASP A 150 16.79 5.56 45.83
CA ASP A 150 17.34 4.72 46.89
C ASP A 150 18.50 3.83 46.37
N LEU A 151 18.61 3.65 45.05
CA LEU A 151 19.71 2.92 44.38
C LEU A 151 20.93 3.83 44.21
N LYS A 152 21.58 4.20 45.31
CA LYS A 152 22.64 5.23 45.33
C LYS A 152 23.87 4.90 44.47
N GLN A 153 24.13 3.63 44.21
CA GLN A 153 25.28 3.16 43.41
C GLN A 153 24.91 2.88 41.94
N LEU A 154 23.70 3.26 41.50
CA LEU A 154 23.23 3.03 40.15
C LEU A 154 24.11 3.76 39.13
N LYS A 155 24.70 3.00 38.21
CA LYS A 155 25.57 3.47 37.13
C LYS A 155 24.93 3.31 35.74
N HIS A 156 23.96 2.41 35.59
CA HIS A 156 23.34 2.12 34.30
C HIS A 156 21.83 1.96 34.46
N LEU A 157 21.07 2.78 33.74
CA LEU A 157 19.61 2.73 33.68
C LEU A 157 19.18 2.67 32.21
N ASP A 158 18.55 1.56 31.83
CA ASP A 158 17.99 1.34 30.51
C ASP A 158 16.52 0.95 30.61
N LEU A 159 15.67 1.84 30.12
CA LEU A 159 14.22 1.67 30.02
C LEU A 159 13.74 1.80 28.57
N SER A 160 14.63 1.64 27.58
CA SER A 160 14.34 1.84 26.16
C SER A 160 13.27 0.89 25.59
N CYS A 161 12.72 1.22 24.43
CA CYS A 161 11.68 0.44 23.71
C CYS A 161 10.42 0.10 24.53
N ASN A 162 10.10 0.79 25.63
CA ASN A 162 8.89 0.56 26.44
C ASN A 162 7.72 1.45 25.97
N ASP A 163 6.64 1.59 26.74
CA ASP A 163 5.46 2.39 26.38
C ASP A 163 4.93 3.15 27.60
N PHE A 164 5.57 4.27 27.92
CA PHE A 164 5.19 5.12 29.04
C PHE A 164 4.08 6.14 28.69
N ARG A 165 3.36 5.93 27.57
CA ARG A 165 2.10 6.64 27.23
C ARG A 165 2.16 8.17 27.32
N GLY A 166 3.25 8.78 26.86
CA GLY A 166 3.40 10.23 26.77
C GLY A 166 3.75 10.94 28.08
N ILE A 167 4.07 10.22 29.17
CA ILE A 167 4.51 10.91 30.40
C ILE A 167 5.79 11.72 30.15
N GLN A 168 5.97 12.79 30.91
CA GLN A 168 7.23 13.55 30.91
C GLN A 168 8.35 12.76 31.58
N VAL A 169 9.56 12.83 31.02
CA VAL A 169 10.77 12.28 31.64
C VAL A 169 10.90 12.83 33.08
N PRO A 170 10.97 11.96 34.11
CA PRO A 170 10.95 12.44 35.49
C PRO A 170 12.20 13.26 35.88
N LYS A 171 11.98 14.48 36.37
CA LYS A 171 13.05 15.41 36.82
C LYS A 171 14.01 14.80 37.85
N PHE A 172 13.55 13.85 38.66
CA PHE A 172 14.37 13.25 39.72
C PHE A 172 15.52 12.38 39.19
N ILE A 173 15.45 11.91 37.93
CA ILE A 173 16.54 11.12 37.31
C ILE A 173 17.84 11.92 37.33
N GLY A 174 17.77 13.25 37.19
CA GLY A 174 18.92 14.15 37.32
C GLY A 174 19.60 14.18 38.69
N SER A 175 19.05 13.51 39.71
CA SER A 175 19.66 13.37 41.03
C SER A 175 20.49 12.09 41.20
N LEU A 176 20.53 11.20 40.19
CA LEU A 176 21.28 9.95 40.20
C LEU A 176 22.77 10.19 39.83
N GLN A 177 23.52 10.86 40.71
CA GLN A 177 24.87 11.40 40.41
C GLN A 177 25.92 10.37 39.94
N ASN A 178 25.74 9.08 40.23
CA ASN A 178 26.64 8.00 39.82
C ASN A 178 26.34 7.42 38.43
N LEU A 179 25.28 7.89 37.78
CA LEU A 179 24.83 7.36 36.50
C LEU A 179 25.85 7.67 35.39
N LYS A 180 26.23 6.63 34.64
CA LYS A 180 27.13 6.67 33.49
C LYS A 180 26.43 6.35 32.17
N TYR A 181 25.31 5.64 32.24
CA TYR A 181 24.52 5.23 31.08
C TYR A 181 23.04 5.46 31.37
N LEU A 182 22.38 6.24 30.51
CA LEU A 182 20.94 6.48 30.54
C LEU A 182 20.36 6.27 29.14
N ASN A 183 19.47 5.29 29.01
CA ASN A 183 18.72 5.06 27.78
C ASN A 183 17.22 5.05 28.07
N LEU A 184 16.52 6.03 27.52
CA LEU A 184 15.07 6.22 27.59
C LEU A 184 14.42 6.19 26.20
N SER A 185 15.20 5.85 25.16
CA SER A 185 14.77 5.96 23.77
C SER A 185 13.58 5.08 23.42
N ASN A 186 12.80 5.50 22.41
CA ASN A 186 11.65 4.78 21.84
C ASN A 186 10.68 4.23 22.89
N SER A 187 10.46 5.00 23.96
CA SER A 187 9.64 4.58 25.11
C SER A 187 8.35 5.38 25.28
N LYS A 188 7.92 6.08 24.22
CA LYS A 188 6.75 6.97 24.19
C LYS A 188 6.75 7.98 25.37
N PHE A 189 7.85 8.68 25.61
CA PHE A 189 7.83 9.86 26.49
C PHE A 189 7.28 11.06 25.71
N GLY A 190 6.61 11.98 26.43
CA GLY A 190 6.07 13.23 25.89
C GLY A 190 6.50 14.45 26.69
N GLY A 191 6.14 15.65 26.23
CA GLY A 191 6.44 16.90 26.92
C GLY A 191 7.93 17.29 26.90
N THR A 192 8.34 18.18 27.81
CA THR A 192 9.69 18.77 27.74
C THR A 192 10.77 17.92 28.41
N ILE A 193 11.95 17.82 27.80
CA ILE A 193 13.11 17.18 28.45
C ILE A 193 13.53 17.99 29.69
N PRO A 194 13.63 17.38 30.88
CA PRO A 194 13.95 18.11 32.10
C PRO A 194 15.44 18.53 32.13
N PRO A 195 15.75 19.84 32.27
CA PRO A 195 17.14 20.33 32.34
C PRO A 195 17.96 19.74 33.49
N GLN A 196 17.30 19.17 34.50
CA GLN A 196 17.95 18.49 35.63
C GLN A 196 18.82 17.31 35.19
N LEU A 197 18.61 16.73 34.01
CA LEU A 197 19.51 15.72 33.46
C LEU A 197 20.93 16.25 33.27
N GLY A 198 21.11 17.56 33.08
CA GLY A 198 22.41 18.22 32.99
C GLY A 198 23.24 18.14 34.28
N ASN A 199 22.65 17.74 35.41
CA ASN A 199 23.37 17.53 36.68
C ASN A 199 24.16 16.20 36.71
N LEU A 200 23.99 15.33 35.72
CA LEU A 200 24.61 14.01 35.66
C LEU A 200 26.02 14.08 35.06
N SER A 201 26.94 14.78 35.72
CA SER A 201 28.29 15.06 35.17
C SER A 201 29.16 13.83 34.86
N ASN A 202 28.84 12.66 35.42
CA ASN A 202 29.52 11.38 35.15
C ASN A 202 28.93 10.59 33.97
N LEU A 203 27.95 11.16 33.26
CA LEU A 203 27.23 10.46 32.19
C LEU A 203 28.09 10.35 30.93
N ASN A 204 28.24 9.13 30.43
CA ASN A 204 28.99 8.81 29.21
C ASN A 204 28.06 8.57 28.01
N VAL A 205 26.88 8.00 28.25
CA VAL A 205 25.89 7.65 27.23
C VAL A 205 24.52 8.20 27.62
N LEU A 206 23.92 8.97 26.70
CA LEU A 206 22.58 9.51 26.84
C LEU A 206 21.78 9.25 25.56
N CYS A 207 20.74 8.43 25.67
CA CYS A 207 19.82 8.15 24.57
C CYS A 207 18.40 8.58 24.97
N LEU A 208 17.87 9.59 24.29
CA LEU A 208 16.54 10.16 24.48
C LEU A 208 15.68 10.09 23.21
N GLY A 209 16.23 9.56 22.11
CA GLY A 209 15.57 9.53 20.82
C GLY A 209 14.19 8.86 20.84
N SER A 210 13.24 9.37 20.06
CA SER A 210 11.87 8.86 19.96
C SER A 210 11.33 9.08 18.55
N PHE A 211 11.10 8.01 17.80
CA PHE A 211 10.35 8.10 16.54
C PHE A 211 8.85 8.02 16.86
N HIS A 212 8.14 9.13 16.71
CA HIS A 212 6.70 9.21 17.03
C HIS A 212 5.82 8.70 15.88
N GLU A 213 4.71 8.07 16.25
CA GLU A 213 3.60 7.75 15.33
C GLU A 213 2.75 9.00 15.09
N PHE A 214 2.11 9.09 13.93
CA PHE A 214 1.24 10.22 13.58
C PHE A 214 0.18 10.47 14.67
N ASN A 215 0.10 11.72 15.17
CA ASN A 215 -0.86 12.26 16.15
C ASN A 215 -0.57 12.08 17.66
N GLU A 216 0.65 11.71 18.08
CA GLU A 216 1.03 11.66 19.53
C GLU A 216 1.85 12.89 19.99
N GLU A 217 1.84 13.20 21.30
CA GLU A 217 2.61 14.31 21.87
C GLU A 217 4.13 14.03 21.79
N SER A 218 4.87 14.85 21.04
CA SER A 218 6.32 14.72 20.90
C SER A 218 7.06 15.14 22.17
N THR A 219 8.19 14.47 22.44
CA THR A 219 9.16 14.99 23.41
C THR A 219 9.86 16.18 22.77
N SER A 220 9.80 17.34 23.41
CA SER A 220 10.32 18.60 22.87
C SER A 220 11.31 19.28 23.81
N MET A 221 12.06 20.24 23.28
CA MET A 221 13.01 21.01 24.07
C MET A 221 13.23 22.42 23.50
N MET A 222 13.23 23.41 24.38
CA MET A 222 13.39 24.83 24.00
C MET A 222 14.84 25.27 23.83
N ASN A 223 15.80 24.66 24.53
CA ASN A 223 17.24 24.95 24.40
C ASN A 223 18.10 23.77 24.87
N MET A 224 19.34 23.70 24.37
CA MET A 224 20.29 22.63 24.68
C MET A 224 21.22 22.95 25.85
N GLN A 225 21.23 24.18 26.37
CA GLN A 225 22.24 24.67 27.33
C GLN A 225 22.57 23.74 28.50
N TRP A 226 21.61 22.95 29.01
CA TRP A 226 21.85 22.00 30.10
C TRP A 226 22.82 20.86 29.75
N LEU A 227 22.97 20.52 28.46
CA LEU A 227 23.95 19.52 27.99
C LEU A 227 25.40 19.95 28.28
N SER A 228 25.68 21.26 28.36
CA SER A 228 27.04 21.76 28.65
C SER A 228 27.62 21.28 29.99
N GLY A 229 26.76 20.82 30.92
CA GLY A 229 27.18 20.19 32.18
C GLY A 229 27.73 18.77 32.04
N LEU A 230 27.58 18.13 30.87
CA LEU A 230 27.89 16.72 30.62
C LEU A 230 29.25 16.52 29.95
N GLY A 231 30.34 17.02 30.55
CA GLY A 231 31.67 17.01 29.93
C GLY A 231 32.28 15.62 29.64
N MET A 232 31.74 14.55 30.24
CA MET A 232 32.16 13.15 30.01
C MET A 232 31.36 12.43 28.93
N LEU A 233 30.40 13.10 28.29
CA LEU A 233 29.50 12.47 27.33
C LEU A 233 30.26 12.06 26.06
N HIS A 234 30.15 10.79 25.71
CA HIS A 234 30.75 10.19 24.52
C HIS A 234 29.70 9.84 23.45
N HIS A 235 28.49 9.45 23.86
CA HIS A 235 27.39 9.10 22.95
C HIS A 235 26.15 9.91 23.33
N LEU A 236 25.61 10.63 22.35
CA LEU A 236 24.35 11.37 22.47
C LEU A 236 23.43 10.99 21.31
N ASP A 237 22.27 10.42 21.64
CA ASP A 237 21.19 10.17 20.68
C ASP A 237 19.92 10.87 21.11
N MET A 238 19.48 11.83 20.30
CA MET A 238 18.22 12.56 20.46
C MET A 238 17.33 12.44 19.21
N SER A 239 17.56 11.43 18.37
CA SER A 239 16.84 11.26 17.10
C SER A 239 15.33 11.25 17.31
N GLY A 240 14.57 12.04 16.55
CA GLY A 240 13.11 12.17 16.64
C GLY A 240 12.59 13.02 17.82
N VAL A 241 13.48 13.55 18.68
CA VAL A 241 13.11 14.63 19.63
C VAL A 241 12.86 15.91 18.85
N ASP A 242 11.78 16.62 19.18
CA ASP A 242 11.48 17.92 18.57
C ASP A 242 12.45 19.01 19.09
N LEU A 243 13.40 19.38 18.24
CA LEU A 243 14.42 20.40 18.47
C LEU A 243 14.16 21.68 17.64
N SER A 244 12.95 21.88 17.12
CA SER A 244 12.61 23.02 16.25
C SER A 244 12.87 24.39 16.90
N GLU A 245 12.77 24.49 18.23
CA GLU A 245 13.06 25.72 18.99
C GLU A 245 14.52 25.83 19.48
N ALA A 246 15.32 24.76 19.41
CA ALA A 246 16.66 24.67 20.00
C ALA A 246 17.76 25.26 19.11
N VAL A 247 17.71 26.58 18.86
CA VAL A 247 18.65 27.30 17.99
C VAL A 247 20.12 27.30 18.48
N ASP A 248 20.35 26.99 19.76
CA ASP A 248 21.67 26.96 20.40
C ASP A 248 22.41 25.61 20.24
N TRP A 249 21.78 24.61 19.60
CA TRP A 249 22.26 23.23 19.59
C TRP A 249 23.73 23.09 19.18
N LEU A 250 24.15 23.69 18.05
CA LEU A 250 25.51 23.52 17.53
C LEU A 250 26.54 24.17 18.45
N GLN A 251 26.21 25.33 19.04
CA GLN A 251 27.08 26.00 20.01
C GLN A 251 27.29 25.15 21.24
N VAL A 252 26.23 24.53 21.77
CA VAL A 252 26.29 23.70 22.97
C VAL A 252 27.01 22.37 22.69
N ILE A 253 26.69 21.68 21.60
CA ILE A 253 27.39 20.44 21.22
C ILE A 253 28.89 20.69 21.07
N ASN A 254 29.29 21.82 20.50
CA ASN A 254 30.69 22.22 20.37
C ASN A 254 31.40 22.46 21.72
N THR A 255 30.68 22.51 22.85
CA THR A 255 31.27 22.55 24.20
C THR A 255 31.57 21.17 24.79
N LEU A 256 31.23 20.08 24.10
CA LEU A 256 31.39 18.69 24.56
C LEU A 256 32.64 18.05 23.94
N PRO A 257 33.84 18.13 24.58
CA PRO A 257 35.10 17.72 23.97
C PRO A 257 35.25 16.19 23.82
N SER A 258 34.49 15.44 24.62
CA SER A 258 34.57 13.97 24.70
C SER A 258 33.62 13.26 23.72
N LEU A 259 32.78 14.00 23.00
CA LEU A 259 31.71 13.43 22.18
C LEU A 259 32.28 12.67 20.98
N VAL A 260 31.86 11.42 20.82
CA VAL A 260 32.31 10.47 19.79
C VAL A 260 31.18 10.12 18.82
N GLU A 261 29.94 10.04 19.31
CA GLU A 261 28.76 9.72 18.50
C GLU A 261 27.66 10.74 18.76
N LEU A 262 27.12 11.32 17.69
CA LEU A 262 26.03 12.28 17.74
C LEU A 262 24.93 11.88 16.74
N HIS A 263 23.74 11.59 17.27
CA HIS A 263 22.55 11.29 16.49
C HIS A 263 21.46 12.34 16.72
N LEU A 264 21.16 13.12 15.69
CA LEU A 264 20.11 14.14 15.67
C LEU A 264 19.21 13.95 14.45
N SER A 265 18.91 12.69 14.09
CA SER A 265 18.04 12.39 12.95
C SER A 265 16.59 12.81 13.23
N SER A 266 15.91 13.37 12.23
CA SER A 266 14.47 13.67 12.28
C SER A 266 14.06 14.56 13.47
N CYS A 267 14.93 15.49 13.86
CA CYS A 267 14.75 16.35 15.04
C CYS A 267 14.07 17.69 14.76
N ALA A 268 13.52 17.87 13.56
CA ALA A 268 12.94 19.13 13.12
C ALA A 268 13.91 20.34 13.10
N LEU A 269 15.22 20.11 13.01
CA LEU A 269 16.20 21.19 12.92
C LEU A 269 16.07 21.91 11.57
N SER A 270 15.97 23.24 11.58
CA SER A 270 15.79 24.05 10.36
C SER A 270 16.97 24.99 10.06
N ASP A 271 17.80 25.32 11.05
CA ASP A 271 18.97 26.19 10.88
C ASP A 271 20.27 25.47 11.26
N ILE A 272 21.30 25.68 10.44
CA ILE A 272 22.66 25.19 10.64
C ILE A 272 23.62 26.30 10.23
N HIS A 273 24.26 26.92 11.23
CA HIS A 273 25.14 28.05 10.95
C HIS A 273 26.33 27.61 10.08
N PRO A 274 26.59 28.31 8.95
CA PRO A 274 27.64 27.93 8.00
C PRO A 274 29.05 28.18 8.55
N TYR A 275 29.20 29.02 9.58
CA TYR A 275 30.47 29.39 10.19
C TYR A 275 30.46 29.15 11.70
N VAL A 276 31.46 28.41 12.17
CA VAL A 276 31.77 28.27 13.60
C VAL A 276 33.21 28.72 13.81
N HIS A 277 33.43 29.71 14.68
CA HIS A 277 34.73 30.38 14.81
C HIS A 277 35.85 29.44 15.32
N ARG A 278 35.50 28.35 16.04
CA ARG A 278 36.37 27.20 16.38
C ARG A 278 35.53 25.94 16.56
N LEU A 279 35.80 24.90 15.77
CA LEU A 279 35.22 23.57 15.95
C LEU A 279 36.06 22.78 16.96
N ASN A 280 35.44 22.26 18.02
CA ASN A 280 36.08 21.52 19.11
C ASN A 280 35.58 20.06 19.20
N LEU A 281 35.02 19.56 18.10
CA LEU A 281 34.48 18.20 17.95
C LEU A 281 35.53 17.25 17.34
N THR A 282 36.75 17.25 17.86
CA THR A 282 37.88 16.49 17.27
C THR A 282 37.82 14.99 17.54
N SER A 283 36.99 14.55 18.49
CA SER A 283 36.79 13.14 18.85
C SER A 283 35.62 12.50 18.10
N LEU A 284 34.84 13.28 17.34
CA LEU A 284 33.60 12.82 16.73
C LEU A 284 33.88 11.84 15.60
N SER A 285 33.33 10.63 15.72
CA SER A 285 33.46 9.54 14.76
C SER A 285 32.18 9.24 14.00
N LEU A 286 31.02 9.56 14.58
CA LEU A 286 29.71 9.40 13.94
C LEU A 286 28.92 10.69 14.04
N LEU A 287 28.39 11.14 12.90
CA LEU A 287 27.47 12.26 12.80
C LEU A 287 26.25 11.86 11.96
N ASP A 288 25.07 11.89 12.57
CA ASP A 288 23.79 11.69 11.89
C ASP A 288 22.91 12.93 12.04
N LEU A 289 22.66 13.62 10.92
CA LEU A 289 21.80 14.79 10.79
C LEU A 289 20.62 14.53 9.84
N SER A 290 20.32 13.26 9.54
CA SER A 290 19.35 12.88 8.54
C SER A 290 17.92 13.32 8.86
N GLY A 291 17.05 13.48 7.85
CA GLY A 291 15.61 13.71 8.04
C GLY A 291 15.23 15.05 8.70
N ASN A 292 16.14 16.02 8.73
CA ASN A 292 15.89 17.37 9.27
C ASN A 292 15.36 18.35 8.19
N TYR A 293 14.98 19.56 8.60
CA TYR A 293 14.40 20.58 7.71
C TYR A 293 15.44 21.57 7.16
N PHE A 294 16.68 21.16 6.85
CA PHE A 294 17.70 22.06 6.28
C PHE A 294 17.48 22.38 4.79
N TYR A 295 16.25 22.23 4.27
CA TYR A 295 15.88 22.35 2.84
C TYR A 295 16.20 23.70 2.18
N ILE A 296 16.62 24.70 2.95
CA ILE A 296 17.01 26.04 2.47
C ILE A 296 18.54 26.21 2.47
N SER A 297 19.29 25.30 3.08
CA SER A 297 20.73 25.41 3.35
C SER A 297 21.52 24.29 2.67
N ALA A 298 22.71 24.64 2.16
CA ALA A 298 23.71 23.65 1.75
C ALA A 298 24.41 23.07 2.99
N PRO A 299 24.94 21.83 2.93
CA PRO A 299 25.67 21.28 4.06
C PRO A 299 26.91 22.13 4.37
N PRO A 300 27.20 22.40 5.65
CA PRO A 300 28.24 23.34 6.03
C PRO A 300 29.66 22.80 5.80
N GLN A 301 30.57 23.69 5.41
CA GLN A 301 31.96 23.33 5.05
C GLN A 301 32.79 22.82 6.23
N TRP A 302 32.39 23.08 7.47
CA TRP A 302 33.11 22.57 8.63
C TRP A 302 33.04 21.03 8.74
N ILE A 303 32.06 20.37 8.11
CA ILE A 303 31.99 18.89 8.08
C ILE A 303 33.27 18.32 7.45
N SER A 304 33.78 18.95 6.39
CA SER A 304 35.02 18.56 5.71
C SER A 304 36.28 18.65 6.57
N SER A 305 36.22 19.32 7.72
CA SER A 305 37.34 19.46 8.65
C SER A 305 37.37 18.37 9.74
N MET A 306 36.35 17.52 9.84
CA MET A 306 36.22 16.46 10.84
C MET A 306 36.90 15.15 10.40
N THR A 307 38.23 15.11 10.37
CA THR A 307 39.00 13.96 9.85
C THR A 307 38.85 12.65 10.64
N SER A 308 38.28 12.71 11.85
CA SER A 308 37.98 11.56 12.72
C SER A 308 36.70 10.82 12.33
N LEU A 309 35.86 11.36 11.43
CA LEU A 309 34.59 10.75 11.06
C LEU A 309 34.80 9.41 10.34
N VAL A 310 34.09 8.40 10.85
CA VAL A 310 33.95 7.04 10.30
C VAL A 310 32.57 6.86 9.67
N SER A 311 31.53 7.48 10.23
CA SER A 311 30.16 7.42 9.72
C SER A 311 29.54 8.80 9.60
N LEU A 312 28.94 9.09 8.45
CA LEU A 312 28.27 10.36 8.16
C LEU A 312 26.94 10.11 7.46
N ASP A 313 25.84 10.56 8.07
CA ASP A 313 24.50 10.55 7.47
C ASP A 313 23.95 11.98 7.36
N LEU A 314 23.73 12.41 6.12
CA LEU A 314 23.14 13.71 5.77
C LEU A 314 21.88 13.53 4.92
N SER A 315 21.24 12.36 4.95
CA SER A 315 20.08 12.03 4.13
C SER A 315 18.88 12.94 4.39
N MET A 316 18.09 13.26 3.36
CA MET A 316 16.79 13.95 3.47
C MET A 316 16.87 15.24 4.31
N GLY A 317 17.88 16.08 4.05
CA GLY A 317 18.15 17.25 4.88
C GLY A 317 18.49 18.51 4.12
N PHE A 318 19.25 18.43 3.01
CA PHE A 318 19.94 19.60 2.47
C PHE A 318 19.59 19.90 1.01
N LEU A 319 19.74 21.18 0.63
CA LEU A 319 19.59 21.64 -0.74
C LEU A 319 20.83 22.46 -1.15
N GLY A 320 21.50 22.04 -2.23
CA GLY A 320 22.72 22.68 -2.73
C GLY A 320 23.89 21.72 -2.89
N PRO A 321 25.07 22.21 -3.34
CA PRO A 321 26.23 21.37 -3.58
C PRO A 321 26.79 20.82 -2.27
N LEU A 322 27.16 19.53 -2.28
CA LEU A 322 27.84 18.91 -1.15
C LEU A 322 29.24 19.53 -0.91
N PRO A 323 29.70 19.56 0.35
CA PRO A 323 31.08 19.93 0.66
C PRO A 323 32.06 18.84 0.19
N SER A 324 33.36 19.18 0.11
CA SER A 324 34.39 18.22 -0.27
C SER A 324 34.60 17.17 0.83
N PHE A 325 34.68 15.90 0.46
CA PHE A 325 34.94 14.80 1.41
C PHE A 325 36.39 14.29 1.37
N ARG A 326 37.25 14.91 0.54
CA ARG A 326 38.62 14.47 0.29
C ARG A 326 39.47 14.28 1.56
N ASN A 327 39.22 15.08 2.60
CA ASN A 327 40.00 15.03 3.84
C ASN A 327 39.46 14.01 4.86
N LEU A 328 38.31 13.39 4.62
CA LEU A 328 37.68 12.43 5.53
C LEU A 328 38.24 11.02 5.32
N THR A 329 39.54 10.83 5.55
CA THR A 329 40.25 9.58 5.21
C THR A 329 39.82 8.37 6.05
N SER A 330 39.16 8.58 7.19
CA SER A 330 38.66 7.54 8.10
C SER A 330 37.24 7.08 7.76
N LEU A 331 36.59 7.71 6.77
CA LEU A 331 35.18 7.50 6.47
C LEU A 331 34.95 6.11 5.85
N GLU A 332 34.06 5.34 6.47
CA GLU A 332 33.65 4.00 6.05
C GLU A 332 32.17 3.96 5.64
N PHE A 333 31.31 4.77 6.26
CA PHE A 333 29.87 4.80 6.00
C PHE A 333 29.43 6.21 5.59
N LEU A 334 28.82 6.33 4.42
CA LEU A 334 28.34 7.61 3.90
C LEU A 334 26.92 7.47 3.35
N TYR A 335 25.98 8.21 3.92
CA TYR A 335 24.58 8.23 3.50
C TYR A 335 24.15 9.66 3.15
N LEU A 336 23.65 9.81 1.92
CA LEU A 336 23.30 11.08 1.31
C LEU A 336 21.91 11.03 0.66
N ASN A 337 21.10 10.05 1.02
CA ASN A 337 19.84 9.72 0.34
C ASN A 337 18.89 10.93 0.30
N GLY A 338 18.18 11.14 -0.81
CA GLY A 338 17.18 12.20 -0.93
C GLY A 338 17.73 13.63 -1.05
N ASN A 339 19.04 13.81 -1.20
CA ASN A 339 19.64 15.11 -1.53
C ASN A 339 19.86 15.24 -3.05
N ASN A 340 19.71 16.43 -3.63
CA ASN A 340 19.94 16.62 -5.07
C ASN A 340 21.44 16.71 -5.43
N LEU A 341 21.98 15.68 -6.09
CA LEU A 341 23.39 15.57 -6.47
C LEU A 341 23.68 15.83 -7.95
N MET A 342 22.71 16.30 -8.74
CA MET A 342 22.88 16.52 -10.19
C MET A 342 24.07 17.42 -10.54
N ASN A 343 24.41 18.39 -9.67
CA ASN A 343 25.50 19.36 -9.87
C ASN A 343 26.76 19.06 -9.04
N SER A 344 26.87 17.86 -8.44
CA SER A 344 27.96 17.48 -7.53
C SER A 344 28.87 16.38 -8.09
N SER A 345 29.08 16.36 -9.41
CA SER A 345 29.90 15.35 -10.10
C SER A 345 31.32 15.22 -9.52
N LEU A 346 31.94 16.36 -9.18
CA LEU A 346 33.26 16.43 -8.56
C LEU A 346 33.32 15.69 -7.22
N VAL A 347 32.24 15.70 -6.44
CA VAL A 347 32.20 15.04 -5.11
C VAL A 347 32.19 13.52 -5.27
N LEU A 348 31.47 12.98 -6.26
CA LEU A 348 31.50 11.55 -6.56
C LEU A 348 32.88 11.11 -7.08
N GLU A 349 33.55 11.96 -7.87
CA GLU A 349 34.95 11.73 -8.28
C GLU A 349 35.91 11.74 -7.09
N GLU A 350 35.76 12.67 -6.13
CA GLU A 350 36.56 12.69 -4.90
C GLU A 350 36.39 11.41 -4.07
N LEU A 351 35.16 10.90 -3.98
CA LEU A 351 34.87 9.68 -3.24
C LEU A 351 35.58 8.45 -3.80
N SER A 352 35.92 8.44 -5.11
CA SER A 352 36.53 7.28 -5.78
C SER A 352 37.82 6.75 -5.13
N ASN A 353 38.52 7.55 -4.33
CA ASN A 353 39.74 7.16 -3.61
C ASN A 353 39.51 6.84 -2.11
N SER A 354 38.26 6.69 -1.69
CA SER A 354 37.89 6.45 -0.29
C SER A 354 37.84 4.96 0.05
N ASN A 355 38.01 4.62 1.34
CA ASN A 355 37.89 3.25 1.85
C ASN A 355 36.46 2.91 2.31
N LEU A 356 35.44 3.44 1.61
CA LEU A 356 34.05 3.26 1.99
C LEU A 356 33.65 1.77 1.97
N ILE A 357 32.93 1.38 3.01
CA ILE A 357 32.28 0.07 3.20
C ILE A 357 30.82 0.15 2.77
N SER A 358 30.13 1.26 3.04
CA SER A 358 28.73 1.47 2.67
C SER A 358 28.52 2.87 2.07
N LEU A 359 27.79 2.92 0.97
CA LEU A 359 27.42 4.17 0.30
C LEU A 359 25.93 4.16 -0.06
N GLY A 360 25.17 5.10 0.50
CA GLY A 360 23.77 5.34 0.15
C GLY A 360 23.59 6.68 -0.54
N ILE A 361 23.14 6.63 -1.80
CA ILE A 361 22.87 7.79 -2.66
C ILE A 361 21.54 7.60 -3.40
N SER A 362 20.55 7.06 -2.68
CA SER A 362 19.18 6.86 -3.18
C SER A 362 18.47 8.20 -3.38
N SER A 363 17.58 8.30 -4.37
CA SER A 363 16.76 9.50 -4.61
C SER A 363 17.58 10.79 -4.76
N CYS A 364 18.76 10.70 -5.38
CA CYS A 364 19.69 11.83 -5.50
C CYS A 364 19.66 12.53 -6.88
N GLY A 365 18.80 12.08 -7.78
CA GLY A 365 18.73 12.58 -9.17
C GLY A 365 19.97 12.20 -10.00
N ILE A 366 20.71 11.17 -9.59
CA ILE A 366 21.96 10.76 -10.25
C ILE A 366 21.65 10.13 -11.62
N SER A 367 22.43 10.51 -12.63
CA SER A 367 22.41 9.93 -13.97
C SER A 367 23.54 8.91 -14.17
N SER A 368 23.40 8.04 -15.17
CA SER A 368 24.36 6.94 -15.41
C SER A 368 25.81 7.39 -15.68
N THR A 369 26.05 8.61 -16.15
CA THR A 369 27.42 9.11 -16.40
C THR A 369 28.15 9.48 -15.11
N LEU A 370 27.42 9.77 -14.03
CA LEU A 370 28.00 10.21 -12.76
C LEU A 370 28.51 9.04 -11.91
N ILE A 371 28.01 7.83 -12.14
CA ILE A 371 28.41 6.61 -11.41
C ILE A 371 29.67 5.96 -11.99
N ASP A 372 30.15 6.39 -13.15
CA ASP A 372 31.38 5.87 -13.77
C ASP A 372 32.59 5.99 -12.82
N SER A 373 32.64 7.03 -11.98
CA SER A 373 33.73 7.29 -11.03
C SER A 373 33.77 6.34 -9.83
N LEU A 374 32.69 5.62 -9.52
CA LEU A 374 32.58 4.76 -8.34
C LEU A 374 33.38 3.44 -8.43
N HIS A 375 33.92 3.12 -9.61
CA HIS A 375 34.61 1.86 -9.88
C HIS A 375 35.85 1.57 -9.03
N ASN A 376 36.43 2.59 -8.39
CA ASN A 376 37.62 2.45 -7.55
C ASN A 376 37.29 2.16 -6.07
N LEU A 377 36.02 2.15 -5.69
CA LEU A 377 35.55 1.84 -4.32
C LEU A 377 35.60 0.33 -4.00
N THR A 378 36.76 -0.30 -4.15
CA THR A 378 36.91 -1.77 -4.05
C THR A 378 36.66 -2.35 -2.65
N SER A 379 36.65 -1.52 -1.61
CA SER A 379 36.31 -1.90 -0.23
C SER A 379 34.80 -2.01 0.03
N LEU A 380 33.97 -1.55 -0.91
CA LEU A 380 32.53 -1.45 -0.73
C LEU A 380 31.87 -2.82 -0.54
N LEU A 381 30.99 -2.91 0.46
CA LEU A 381 30.16 -4.07 0.76
C LEU A 381 28.68 -3.81 0.48
N SER A 382 28.22 -2.56 0.62
CA SER A 382 26.83 -2.16 0.39
C SER A 382 26.73 -0.90 -0.45
N LEU A 383 25.83 -0.90 -1.44
CA LEU A 383 25.59 0.21 -2.36
C LEU A 383 24.09 0.39 -2.61
N ASP A 384 23.54 1.54 -2.22
CA ASP A 384 22.16 1.92 -2.54
C ASP A 384 22.15 3.06 -3.56
N LEU A 385 21.60 2.75 -4.74
CA LEU A 385 21.42 3.63 -5.88
C LEU A 385 19.94 3.72 -6.29
N SER A 386 19.02 3.33 -5.41
CA SER A 386 17.59 3.29 -5.70
C SER A 386 17.00 4.68 -5.98
N TYR A 387 15.84 4.74 -6.64
CA TYR A 387 15.10 6.00 -6.91
C TYR A 387 15.91 7.07 -7.67
N ASN A 388 16.87 6.67 -8.51
CA ASN A 388 17.65 7.59 -9.33
C ASN A 388 17.20 7.59 -10.81
N GLN A 389 17.91 8.32 -11.66
CA GLN A 389 17.62 8.46 -13.08
C GLN A 389 18.58 7.63 -13.94
N LEU A 390 18.96 6.44 -13.46
CA LEU A 390 19.86 5.56 -14.18
C LEU A 390 19.13 4.96 -15.39
N THR A 391 19.45 5.47 -16.57
CA THR A 391 18.81 5.11 -17.86
C THR A 391 19.71 4.25 -18.75
N ARG A 392 21.02 4.27 -18.47
CA ARG A 392 22.05 3.54 -19.20
C ARG A 392 22.88 2.71 -18.22
N ILE A 393 23.52 1.68 -18.78
CA ILE A 393 24.60 0.81 -18.29
C ILE A 393 25.03 1.09 -16.83
N ILE A 394 25.02 0.06 -15.97
CA ILE A 394 25.98 -0.03 -14.85
C ILE A 394 27.36 -0.12 -15.50
N PRO A 395 28.25 0.87 -15.35
CA PRO A 395 29.57 0.89 -15.97
C PRO A 395 30.27 -0.47 -15.87
N LYS A 396 30.93 -0.95 -16.92
CA LYS A 396 31.77 -2.17 -16.83
C LYS A 396 32.77 -2.08 -15.67
N SER A 397 33.20 -0.86 -15.36
CA SER A 397 34.10 -0.54 -14.27
C SER A 397 33.52 -0.87 -12.89
N LEU A 398 32.19 -0.86 -12.69
CA LEU A 398 31.54 -1.37 -11.46
C LEU A 398 31.65 -2.89 -11.30
N GLY A 399 32.02 -3.64 -12.36
CA GLY A 399 32.38 -5.05 -12.26
C GLY A 399 33.65 -5.33 -11.43
N ASN A 400 34.41 -4.28 -11.07
CA ASN A 400 35.54 -4.39 -10.14
C ASN A 400 35.08 -4.53 -8.67
N LEU A 401 33.82 -4.28 -8.37
CA LEU A 401 33.28 -4.32 -7.00
C LEU A 401 32.96 -5.75 -6.54
N CYS A 402 33.94 -6.66 -6.65
CA CYS A 402 33.75 -8.08 -6.36
C CYS A 402 33.50 -8.42 -4.89
N ASN A 403 33.72 -7.47 -3.98
CA ASN A 403 33.46 -7.62 -2.55
C ASN A 403 32.04 -7.21 -2.16
N VAL A 404 31.29 -6.57 -3.06
CA VAL A 404 29.95 -6.07 -2.75
C VAL A 404 29.02 -7.24 -2.46
N ARG A 405 28.30 -7.10 -1.35
CA ARG A 405 27.33 -8.05 -0.83
C ARG A 405 25.90 -7.58 -1.07
N GLU A 406 25.64 -6.28 -0.99
CA GLU A 406 24.30 -5.74 -1.09
C GLU A 406 24.26 -4.62 -2.13
N ILE A 407 23.31 -4.73 -3.06
CA ILE A 407 23.09 -3.71 -4.10
C ILE A 407 21.59 -3.48 -4.25
N ASP A 408 21.19 -2.23 -4.03
CA ASP A 408 19.86 -1.75 -4.37
C ASP A 408 19.91 -0.81 -5.57
N LEU A 409 19.22 -1.21 -6.64
CA LEU A 409 19.08 -0.47 -7.89
C LEU A 409 17.61 -0.21 -8.22
N SER A 410 16.71 -0.35 -7.25
CA SER A 410 15.27 -0.24 -7.42
C SER A 410 14.85 1.13 -7.96
N TRP A 411 13.73 1.20 -8.65
CA TRP A 411 13.11 2.44 -9.10
C TRP A 411 14.04 3.35 -9.92
N ASN A 412 14.80 2.74 -10.84
CA ASN A 412 15.56 3.43 -11.88
C ASN A 412 14.87 3.21 -13.26
N SER A 413 15.58 3.43 -14.38
CA SER A 413 15.02 3.42 -15.74
C SER A 413 15.77 2.48 -16.70
N PHE A 414 15.95 1.22 -16.31
CA PHE A 414 16.70 0.22 -17.09
C PHE A 414 15.90 -0.49 -18.21
N GLY A 415 14.77 0.07 -18.67
CA GLY A 415 13.88 -0.61 -19.61
C GLY A 415 14.49 -1.03 -20.96
N ASN A 416 15.59 -0.41 -21.38
CA ASN A 416 16.31 -0.77 -22.62
C ASN A 416 17.47 -1.78 -22.42
N ILE A 417 17.64 -2.33 -21.20
CA ILE A 417 18.77 -3.19 -20.83
C ILE A 417 18.26 -4.58 -20.43
N THR A 418 19.00 -5.62 -20.84
CA THR A 418 18.69 -7.00 -20.45
C THR A 418 19.28 -7.36 -19.08
N LEU A 419 18.60 -8.24 -18.33
CA LEU A 419 19.13 -8.77 -17.07
C LEU A 419 20.50 -9.45 -17.25
N THR A 420 20.71 -10.17 -18.35
CA THR A 420 22.03 -10.78 -18.66
C THR A 420 23.12 -9.73 -18.69
N TYR A 421 22.85 -8.59 -19.33
CA TYR A 421 23.81 -7.50 -19.46
C TYR A 421 24.04 -6.79 -18.13
N LEU A 422 22.98 -6.55 -17.35
CA LEU A 422 23.07 -5.91 -16.03
C LEU A 422 23.89 -6.77 -15.05
N LEU A 423 23.65 -8.08 -15.03
CA LEU A 423 24.34 -9.02 -14.14
C LEU A 423 25.78 -9.31 -14.57
N LYS A 424 26.14 -9.03 -15.83
CA LYS A 424 27.45 -9.37 -16.39
C LYS A 424 28.61 -8.88 -15.53
N SER A 425 28.52 -7.64 -15.02
CA SER A 425 29.54 -7.03 -14.17
C SER A 425 29.83 -7.85 -12.90
N PHE A 426 28.79 -8.38 -12.24
CA PHE A 426 28.95 -9.20 -11.03
C PHE A 426 29.44 -10.62 -11.34
N LEU A 427 29.13 -11.12 -12.53
CA LEU A 427 29.49 -12.46 -12.98
C LEU A 427 30.92 -12.55 -13.52
N GLU A 428 31.56 -11.43 -13.86
CA GLU A 428 32.98 -11.38 -14.24
C GLU A 428 33.92 -11.56 -13.03
N CYS A 429 33.40 -11.43 -11.81
CA CYS A 429 34.15 -11.71 -10.58
C CYS A 429 34.47 -13.19 -10.42
N LYS A 430 35.73 -13.51 -10.07
CA LYS A 430 36.19 -14.90 -9.84
C LYS A 430 35.38 -15.63 -8.76
N SER A 431 34.89 -14.90 -7.77
CA SER A 431 34.01 -15.39 -6.70
C SER A 431 33.03 -14.29 -6.31
N PRO A 432 31.84 -14.19 -6.93
CA PRO A 432 30.86 -13.15 -6.61
C PRO A 432 30.42 -13.25 -5.14
N ALA A 433 30.56 -12.15 -4.39
CA ALA A 433 30.20 -12.09 -2.97
C ALA A 433 28.73 -11.67 -2.71
N LEU A 434 27.94 -11.46 -3.77
CA LEU A 434 26.62 -10.84 -3.69
C LEU A 434 25.63 -11.71 -2.88
N GLU A 435 25.09 -11.11 -1.82
CA GLU A 435 24.10 -11.67 -0.90
C GLU A 435 22.70 -11.06 -1.11
N SER A 436 22.59 -9.81 -1.53
CA SER A 436 21.31 -9.12 -1.77
C SER A 436 21.35 -8.32 -3.07
N LEU A 437 20.35 -8.52 -3.92
CA LEU A 437 20.15 -7.75 -5.14
C LEU A 437 18.70 -7.32 -5.27
N SER A 438 18.46 -6.01 -5.37
CA SER A 438 17.16 -5.46 -5.73
C SER A 438 17.21 -4.71 -7.06
N LEU A 439 16.28 -5.05 -7.95
CA LEU A 439 16.03 -4.45 -9.26
C LEU A 439 14.55 -4.04 -9.41
N ARG A 440 13.82 -3.89 -8.30
CA ARG A 440 12.39 -3.57 -8.30
C ARG A 440 12.06 -2.32 -9.12
N GLY A 441 10.99 -2.30 -9.90
CA GLY A 441 10.48 -1.04 -10.47
C GLY A 441 11.36 -0.40 -11.56
N ASN A 442 12.03 -1.20 -12.41
CA ASN A 442 13.03 -0.70 -13.38
C ASN A 442 12.59 -0.76 -14.85
N TYR A 443 11.35 -1.16 -15.13
CA TYR A 443 10.80 -1.35 -16.48
C TYR A 443 11.57 -2.39 -17.32
N ILE A 444 12.35 -3.29 -16.71
CA ILE A 444 13.20 -4.25 -17.43
C ILE A 444 12.34 -5.22 -18.23
N ASP A 445 12.46 -5.19 -19.57
CA ASP A 445 11.78 -6.09 -20.51
C ASP A 445 12.77 -7.15 -21.05
N SER A 446 13.04 -8.19 -20.26
CA SER A 446 13.95 -9.27 -20.63
C SER A 446 13.64 -10.58 -19.88
N ILE A 447 14.42 -11.64 -20.09
CA ILE A 447 14.26 -12.92 -19.37
C ILE A 447 15.25 -13.03 -18.21
N ILE A 448 14.93 -13.83 -17.18
CA ILE A 448 15.90 -14.20 -16.14
C ILE A 448 16.96 -15.12 -16.75
N PRO A 449 18.25 -14.75 -16.75
CA PRO A 449 19.28 -15.53 -17.42
C PRO A 449 19.71 -16.76 -16.62
N LEU A 450 20.14 -17.82 -17.31
CA LEU A 450 20.68 -19.02 -16.67
C LEU A 450 21.88 -18.72 -15.76
N THR A 451 22.65 -17.68 -16.06
CA THR A 451 23.83 -17.27 -15.28
C THR A 451 23.50 -16.78 -13.87
N ILE A 452 22.23 -16.44 -13.56
CA ILE A 452 21.83 -16.04 -12.20
C ILE A 452 22.21 -17.11 -11.15
N GLY A 453 22.19 -18.39 -11.53
CA GLY A 453 22.56 -19.51 -10.66
C GLY A 453 24.04 -19.59 -10.30
N GLN A 454 24.89 -18.67 -10.80
CA GLN A 454 26.29 -18.52 -10.39
C GLN A 454 26.44 -17.67 -9.11
N LEU A 455 25.42 -16.89 -8.73
CA LEU A 455 25.42 -16.06 -7.52
C LEU A 455 25.04 -16.89 -6.29
N SER A 456 25.80 -17.94 -5.97
CA SER A 456 25.42 -18.95 -4.96
C SER A 456 25.29 -18.44 -3.52
N LEU A 457 25.81 -17.25 -3.23
CA LEU A 457 25.72 -16.60 -1.91
C LEU A 457 24.45 -15.75 -1.75
N LEU A 458 23.65 -15.61 -2.82
CA LEU A 458 22.45 -14.77 -2.82
C LEU A 458 21.43 -15.28 -1.79
N ARG A 459 21.05 -14.39 -0.87
CA ARG A 459 20.03 -14.55 0.18
C ARG A 459 18.75 -13.79 -0.16
N ARG A 460 18.84 -12.65 -0.84
CA ARG A 460 17.67 -11.87 -1.29
C ARG A 460 17.78 -11.54 -2.76
N LEU A 461 16.72 -11.82 -3.51
CA LEU A 461 16.54 -11.41 -4.88
C LEU A 461 15.17 -10.78 -5.07
N ASP A 462 15.15 -9.50 -5.40
CA ASP A 462 13.93 -8.77 -5.76
C ASP A 462 14.05 -8.25 -7.21
N ILE A 463 13.19 -8.74 -8.10
CA ILE A 463 13.05 -8.27 -9.49
C ILE A 463 11.60 -7.85 -9.76
N SER A 464 10.83 -7.57 -8.71
CA SER A 464 9.41 -7.25 -8.81
C SER A 464 9.12 -5.94 -9.57
N LEU A 465 7.87 -5.72 -9.99
CA LEU A 465 7.44 -4.50 -10.70
C LEU A 465 8.29 -4.20 -11.94
N ASN A 466 8.48 -5.19 -12.80
CA ASN A 466 9.21 -5.04 -14.06
C ASN A 466 8.37 -5.60 -15.24
N GLN A 467 9.00 -5.79 -16.40
CA GLN A 467 8.37 -6.42 -17.57
C GLN A 467 9.05 -7.76 -17.90
N VAL A 468 9.68 -8.40 -16.90
CA VAL A 468 10.46 -9.63 -17.08
C VAL A 468 9.54 -10.75 -17.56
N SER A 469 9.96 -11.47 -18.59
CA SER A 469 9.17 -12.53 -19.23
C SER A 469 9.92 -13.86 -19.31
N GLY A 470 9.24 -14.89 -19.81
CA GLY A 470 9.79 -16.25 -19.91
C GLY A 470 9.73 -17.02 -18.59
N PRO A 471 10.18 -18.29 -18.58
CA PRO A 471 10.08 -19.16 -17.42
C PRO A 471 11.18 -18.95 -16.39
N ILE A 472 10.88 -19.32 -15.14
CA ILE A 472 11.87 -19.34 -14.05
C ILE A 472 12.97 -20.37 -14.38
N PRO A 473 14.23 -19.95 -14.54
CA PRO A 473 15.29 -20.82 -15.05
C PRO A 473 15.72 -21.88 -14.02
N TYR A 474 16.01 -23.10 -14.50
CA TYR A 474 16.41 -24.22 -13.64
C TYR A 474 17.69 -23.99 -12.82
N SER A 475 18.54 -23.06 -13.27
CA SER A 475 19.78 -22.70 -12.58
C SER A 475 19.54 -22.01 -11.24
N MET A 476 18.38 -21.38 -11.02
CA MET A 476 18.01 -20.80 -9.72
C MET A 476 17.92 -21.84 -8.61
N GLY A 477 17.69 -23.11 -8.94
CA GLY A 477 17.76 -24.22 -7.97
C GLY A 477 19.16 -24.45 -7.35
N ARG A 478 20.19 -23.70 -7.76
CA ARG A 478 21.53 -23.68 -7.15
C ARG A 478 21.67 -22.65 -6.02
N LEU A 479 20.71 -21.73 -5.87
CA LEU A 479 20.76 -20.64 -4.90
C LEU A 479 20.31 -21.12 -3.50
N SER A 480 21.01 -22.09 -2.92
CA SER A 480 20.60 -22.74 -1.66
C SER A 480 20.57 -21.82 -0.44
N SER A 481 21.23 -20.67 -0.52
CA SER A 481 21.25 -19.63 0.52
C SER A 481 20.07 -18.67 0.43
N LEU A 482 19.23 -18.77 -0.62
CA LEU A 482 18.13 -17.84 -0.87
C LEU A 482 17.09 -17.92 0.25
N GLU A 483 16.81 -16.78 0.86
CA GLU A 483 15.84 -16.56 1.94
C GLU A 483 14.62 -15.80 1.44
N VAL A 484 14.80 -14.85 0.52
CA VAL A 484 13.71 -14.07 -0.06
C VAL A 484 13.82 -14.07 -1.59
N LEU A 485 12.73 -14.45 -2.24
CA LEU A 485 12.57 -14.37 -3.69
C LEU A 485 11.28 -13.63 -4.01
N ASP A 486 11.42 -12.41 -4.53
CA ASP A 486 10.30 -11.63 -5.04
C ASP A 486 10.44 -11.41 -6.56
N LEU A 487 9.49 -11.99 -7.29
CA LEU A 487 9.35 -11.86 -8.74
C LEU A 487 7.98 -11.29 -9.13
N SER A 488 7.25 -10.68 -8.18
CA SER A 488 5.88 -10.22 -8.41
C SER A 488 5.77 -9.16 -9.51
N ASP A 489 4.58 -8.97 -10.05
CA ASP A 489 4.27 -7.87 -10.97
C ASP A 489 5.21 -7.85 -12.19
N ASN A 490 5.22 -8.96 -12.92
CA ASN A 490 6.02 -9.19 -14.11
C ASN A 490 5.20 -9.93 -15.18
N ARG A 491 5.85 -10.42 -16.24
CA ARG A 491 5.24 -11.24 -17.31
C ARG A 491 5.83 -12.66 -17.34
N ILE A 492 6.28 -13.18 -16.19
CA ILE A 492 6.92 -14.50 -16.08
C ILE A 492 5.87 -15.57 -16.37
N ASN A 493 6.21 -16.55 -17.21
CA ASN A 493 5.29 -17.59 -17.66
C ASN A 493 5.83 -19.00 -17.44
N GLY A 494 5.04 -20.01 -17.81
CA GLY A 494 5.40 -21.41 -17.58
C GLY A 494 5.16 -21.87 -16.14
N SER A 495 5.43 -23.15 -15.88
CA SER A 495 5.12 -23.78 -14.61
C SER A 495 6.12 -23.48 -13.49
N LEU A 496 5.63 -23.41 -12.25
CA LEU A 496 6.48 -23.34 -11.06
C LEU A 496 7.37 -24.61 -10.95
N PRO A 497 8.71 -24.49 -10.96
CA PRO A 497 9.55 -25.67 -11.09
C PRO A 497 9.68 -26.54 -9.83
N ASN A 498 9.76 -27.87 -10.01
CA ASN A 498 9.94 -28.84 -8.92
C ASN A 498 11.20 -28.63 -8.07
N TRP A 499 12.24 -27.95 -8.56
CA TRP A 499 13.45 -27.72 -7.76
C TRP A 499 13.26 -26.66 -6.67
N ILE A 500 12.12 -25.94 -6.63
CA ILE A 500 11.84 -24.94 -5.58
C ILE A 500 11.94 -25.52 -4.17
N GLY A 501 11.52 -26.78 -3.99
CA GLY A 501 11.65 -27.51 -2.72
C GLY A 501 13.08 -27.73 -2.23
N ARG A 502 14.10 -27.50 -3.08
CA ARG A 502 15.52 -27.56 -2.69
C ARG A 502 16.01 -26.28 -2.01
N LEU A 503 15.25 -25.18 -2.08
CA LEU A 503 15.61 -23.91 -1.46
C LEU A 503 15.24 -23.93 0.03
N SER A 504 15.93 -24.77 0.81
CA SER A 504 15.62 -25.01 2.23
C SER A 504 15.79 -23.80 3.16
N SER A 505 16.44 -22.73 2.69
CA SER A 505 16.63 -21.48 3.41
C SER A 505 15.50 -20.48 3.18
N LEU A 506 14.64 -20.72 2.19
CA LEU A 506 13.63 -19.79 1.72
C LEU A 506 12.57 -19.56 2.81
N LYS A 507 12.33 -18.28 3.08
CA LYS A 507 11.34 -17.77 4.03
C LYS A 507 10.19 -17.13 3.26
N GLU A 508 10.51 -16.30 2.26
CA GLU A 508 9.52 -15.56 1.49
C GLU A 508 9.61 -15.94 0.01
N LEU A 509 8.47 -16.32 -0.56
CA LEU A 509 8.33 -16.61 -1.98
C LEU A 509 7.12 -15.84 -2.53
N ILE A 510 7.40 -14.75 -3.25
CA ILE A 510 6.38 -13.86 -3.82
C ILE A 510 6.48 -13.89 -5.35
N LEU A 511 5.41 -14.35 -5.99
CA LEU A 511 5.29 -14.61 -7.42
C LEU A 511 4.00 -14.00 -8.01
N SER A 512 3.28 -13.21 -7.22
CA SER A 512 1.97 -12.66 -7.56
C SER A 512 1.99 -11.80 -8.82
N ASN A 513 0.85 -11.65 -9.50
CA ASN A 513 0.69 -10.81 -10.70
C ASN A 513 1.68 -11.18 -11.82
N ASN A 514 1.60 -12.43 -12.29
CA ASN A 514 2.42 -12.97 -13.39
C ASN A 514 1.56 -13.82 -14.34
N GLN A 515 2.19 -14.57 -15.24
CA GLN A 515 1.56 -15.47 -16.21
C GLN A 515 1.92 -16.95 -15.96
N LEU A 516 2.24 -17.32 -14.72
CA LEU A 516 2.59 -18.69 -14.36
C LEU A 516 1.41 -19.63 -14.61
N ASP A 517 1.67 -20.82 -15.15
CA ASP A 517 0.65 -21.80 -15.52
C ASP A 517 0.96 -23.22 -15.00
N GLY A 518 0.12 -24.20 -15.35
CA GLY A 518 0.28 -25.57 -14.87
C GLY A 518 -0.10 -25.74 -13.40
N ASN A 519 0.45 -26.78 -12.76
CA ASN A 519 0.10 -27.16 -11.38
C ASN A 519 1.13 -26.64 -10.37
N LEU A 520 0.72 -26.49 -9.11
CA LEU A 520 1.66 -26.35 -8.00
C LEU A 520 2.50 -27.65 -7.85
N PRO A 521 3.82 -27.57 -7.65
CA PRO A 521 4.66 -28.74 -7.45
C PRO A 521 4.58 -29.26 -6.00
N ASP A 522 4.48 -30.59 -5.81
CA ASP A 522 4.50 -31.22 -4.47
C ASP A 522 5.75 -30.85 -3.65
N SER A 523 6.85 -30.52 -4.32
CA SER A 523 8.09 -30.12 -3.65
C SER A 523 7.99 -28.77 -2.92
N LEU A 524 6.98 -27.95 -3.22
CA LEU A 524 6.67 -26.73 -2.48
C LEU A 524 6.49 -27.03 -0.98
N GLY A 525 5.81 -28.14 -0.66
CA GLY A 525 5.60 -28.59 0.71
C GLY A 525 6.86 -29.07 1.44
N GLN A 526 8.06 -28.93 0.86
CA GLN A 526 9.34 -29.26 1.51
C GLN A 526 10.06 -28.04 2.11
N ILE A 527 9.58 -26.82 1.85
CA ILE A 527 10.25 -25.57 2.26
C ILE A 527 9.86 -25.21 3.70
N SER A 528 10.41 -25.92 4.69
CA SER A 528 9.93 -25.84 6.08
C SER A 528 10.13 -24.49 6.78
N LYS A 529 10.98 -23.60 6.24
CA LYS A 529 11.23 -22.25 6.78
C LYS A 529 10.33 -21.18 6.15
N LEU A 530 9.49 -21.54 5.19
CA LEU A 530 8.63 -20.59 4.48
C LEU A 530 7.63 -19.97 5.46
N ASN A 531 7.66 -18.64 5.60
CA ASN A 531 6.71 -17.86 6.37
C ASN A 531 5.63 -17.25 5.45
N SER A 532 6.02 -16.74 4.28
CA SER A 532 5.16 -16.03 3.35
C SER A 532 5.20 -16.67 1.97
N LEU A 533 4.01 -17.00 1.45
CA LEU A 533 3.81 -17.57 0.13
C LEU A 533 2.74 -16.77 -0.62
N GLY A 534 3.17 -16.01 -1.62
CA GLY A 534 2.29 -15.26 -2.52
C GLY A 534 2.47 -15.72 -3.97
N PHE A 535 1.39 -16.11 -4.63
CA PHE A 535 1.38 -16.46 -6.05
C PHE A 535 0.05 -16.09 -6.73
N SER A 536 -0.64 -15.11 -6.16
CA SER A 536 -1.94 -14.64 -6.65
C SER A 536 -1.90 -14.08 -8.07
N ASN A 537 -3.05 -13.99 -8.71
CA ASN A 537 -3.23 -13.43 -10.05
C ASN A 537 -2.25 -14.03 -11.08
N ASN A 538 -2.30 -15.35 -11.21
CA ASN A 538 -1.58 -16.14 -12.20
C ASN A 538 -2.58 -17.01 -12.99
N SER A 539 -2.10 -17.90 -13.83
CA SER A 539 -2.91 -18.87 -14.59
C SER A 539 -2.74 -20.31 -14.07
N LEU A 540 -2.46 -20.49 -12.78
CA LEU A 540 -2.26 -21.80 -12.18
C LEU A 540 -3.58 -22.58 -12.11
N THR A 541 -3.48 -23.89 -12.33
CA THR A 541 -4.62 -24.82 -12.39
C THR A 541 -4.27 -26.14 -11.69
N GLY A 542 -5.25 -27.05 -11.61
CA GLY A 542 -5.03 -28.40 -11.09
C GLY A 542 -5.46 -28.55 -9.64
N VAL A 543 -5.14 -29.72 -9.08
CA VAL A 543 -5.58 -30.14 -7.74
C VAL A 543 -4.47 -29.92 -6.74
N VAL A 544 -4.79 -29.21 -5.66
CA VAL A 544 -3.94 -28.98 -4.51
C VAL A 544 -4.44 -29.86 -3.36
N THR A 545 -3.52 -30.51 -2.67
CA THR A 545 -3.78 -31.41 -1.54
C THR A 545 -2.95 -30.96 -0.33
N GLU A 546 -3.17 -31.57 0.83
CA GLU A 546 -2.39 -31.30 2.04
C GLU A 546 -0.88 -31.50 1.86
N SER A 547 -0.42 -32.35 0.93
CA SER A 547 1.02 -32.59 0.68
C SER A 547 1.77 -31.32 0.28
N HIS A 548 1.09 -30.39 -0.39
CA HIS A 548 1.67 -29.13 -0.84
C HIS A 548 2.01 -28.19 0.32
N PHE A 549 1.40 -28.40 1.49
CA PHE A 549 1.54 -27.51 2.65
C PHE A 549 2.03 -28.24 3.92
N ALA A 550 2.04 -29.58 3.95
CA ALA A 550 2.18 -30.38 5.16
C ALA A 550 3.42 -30.07 6.02
N LYS A 551 4.55 -29.64 5.43
CA LYS A 551 5.79 -29.31 6.19
C LYS A 551 6.05 -27.81 6.31
N LEU A 552 5.16 -26.94 5.87
CA LEU A 552 5.30 -25.48 5.97
C LEU A 552 4.94 -24.99 7.37
N VAL A 553 5.64 -25.50 8.39
CA VAL A 553 5.31 -25.27 9.82
C VAL A 553 5.43 -23.81 10.26
N SER A 554 6.15 -22.99 9.48
CA SER A 554 6.36 -21.56 9.75
C SER A 554 5.39 -20.64 8.99
N LEU A 555 4.50 -21.19 8.14
CA LEU A 555 3.65 -20.39 7.27
C LEU A 555 2.69 -19.50 8.07
N ASN A 556 2.74 -18.19 7.82
CA ASN A 556 1.89 -17.18 8.44
C ASN A 556 1.04 -16.40 7.41
N TYR A 557 1.49 -16.34 6.15
CA TYR A 557 0.84 -15.61 5.07
C TYR A 557 0.69 -16.54 3.86
N LEU A 558 -0.53 -16.66 3.34
CA LEU A 558 -0.81 -17.40 2.12
C LEU A 558 -1.75 -16.59 1.22
N ASP A 559 -1.22 -16.17 0.08
CA ASP A 559 -1.99 -15.51 -0.97
C ASP A 559 -1.91 -16.30 -2.28
N GLY A 560 -2.97 -17.04 -2.57
CA GLY A 560 -3.16 -17.81 -3.80
C GLY A 560 -4.23 -17.21 -4.71
N ALA A 561 -4.77 -16.04 -4.37
CA ALA A 561 -5.91 -15.38 -5.00
C ALA A 561 -5.91 -15.40 -6.54
N GLY A 562 -7.07 -15.40 -7.18
CA GLY A 562 -7.19 -15.21 -8.63
C GLY A 562 -6.57 -16.32 -9.51
N ASN A 563 -6.38 -17.53 -8.96
CA ASN A 563 -5.98 -18.73 -9.70
C ASN A 563 -7.16 -19.73 -9.78
N ASN A 564 -7.14 -20.64 -10.75
CA ASN A 564 -8.18 -21.67 -10.92
C ASN A 564 -7.74 -23.03 -10.31
N LEU A 565 -7.36 -23.00 -9.04
CA LEU A 565 -6.90 -24.16 -8.30
C LEU A 565 -8.06 -24.82 -7.57
N THR A 566 -8.01 -26.15 -7.42
CA THR A 566 -9.00 -26.92 -6.66
C THR A 566 -8.34 -27.51 -5.42
N PHE A 567 -8.74 -27.09 -4.22
CA PHE A 567 -8.20 -27.67 -3.00
C PHE A 567 -9.03 -28.87 -2.54
N ARG A 568 -8.44 -30.06 -2.55
CA ARG A 568 -9.08 -31.33 -2.17
C ARG A 568 -8.15 -32.15 -1.28
N PRO A 569 -8.16 -31.94 0.04
CA PRO A 569 -7.36 -32.75 0.95
C PRO A 569 -7.81 -34.21 0.88
N GLN A 570 -6.86 -35.14 0.87
CA GLN A 570 -7.16 -36.59 0.89
C GLN A 570 -7.58 -37.06 2.28
N VAL A 571 -7.24 -36.29 3.31
CA VAL A 571 -7.64 -36.49 4.70
C VAL A 571 -8.65 -35.41 5.10
N GLU A 572 -9.93 -35.78 5.26
CA GLU A 572 -11.01 -34.84 5.63
C GLU A 572 -10.74 -34.11 6.96
N SER A 573 -10.13 -34.81 7.93
CA SER A 573 -9.77 -34.27 9.24
C SER A 573 -8.37 -33.64 9.27
N TRP A 574 -7.84 -33.19 8.14
CA TRP A 574 -6.52 -32.60 8.09
C TRP A 574 -6.47 -31.30 8.90
N ILE A 575 -5.47 -31.21 9.77
CA ILE A 575 -5.17 -30.01 10.55
C ILE A 575 -3.80 -29.51 10.07
N PRO A 576 -3.73 -28.33 9.44
CA PRO A 576 -2.47 -27.73 9.05
C PRO A 576 -1.53 -27.56 10.26
N ALA A 577 -0.24 -27.83 10.07
CA ALA A 577 0.77 -27.71 11.13
C ALA A 577 1.16 -26.25 11.44
N PHE A 578 0.53 -25.29 10.77
CA PHE A 578 0.82 -23.86 10.83
C PHE A 578 -0.44 -23.06 11.22
N GLN A 579 -0.23 -21.77 11.50
CA GLN A 579 -1.27 -20.84 11.92
C GLN A 579 -1.14 -19.55 11.13
N LEU A 580 -2.00 -19.39 10.13
CA LEU A 580 -2.06 -18.22 9.28
C LEU A 580 -2.59 -17.00 10.03
N ARG A 581 -2.09 -15.83 9.63
CA ARG A 581 -2.63 -14.50 9.93
C ARG A 581 -3.48 -14.01 8.75
N GLU A 582 -2.98 -14.21 7.54
CA GLU A 582 -3.61 -13.73 6.32
C GLU A 582 -3.77 -14.90 5.34
N LEU A 583 -4.98 -15.04 4.82
CA LEU A 583 -5.35 -16.09 3.87
C LEU A 583 -6.26 -15.54 2.77
N TYR A 584 -5.74 -15.54 1.54
CA TYR A 584 -6.51 -15.14 0.35
C TYR A 584 -6.52 -16.30 -0.66
N LEU A 585 -7.69 -16.90 -0.86
CA LEU A 585 -7.92 -18.03 -1.77
C LEU A 585 -9.08 -17.74 -2.74
N ASN A 586 -9.40 -16.48 -2.98
CA ASN A 586 -10.52 -16.16 -3.86
C ASN A 586 -10.35 -16.80 -5.25
N SER A 587 -11.47 -17.18 -5.86
CA SER A 587 -11.55 -17.92 -7.13
C SER A 587 -11.03 -19.37 -7.12
N TRP A 588 -10.56 -19.91 -5.98
CA TRP A 588 -10.25 -21.34 -5.85
C TRP A 588 -11.51 -22.18 -5.71
N VAL A 589 -11.51 -23.42 -6.16
CA VAL A 589 -12.59 -24.37 -5.85
C VAL A 589 -12.33 -25.00 -4.48
N LEU A 590 -13.02 -24.51 -3.44
CA LEU A 590 -12.98 -25.05 -2.08
C LEU A 590 -14.24 -25.86 -1.72
N GLY A 591 -15.39 -25.50 -2.29
CA GLY A 591 -16.68 -26.14 -2.02
C GLY A 591 -16.88 -27.52 -2.69
N PRO A 592 -18.06 -28.14 -2.49
CA PRO A 592 -19.29 -27.51 -2.03
C PRO A 592 -19.41 -27.29 -0.52
N ASP A 593 -18.70 -28.08 0.29
CA ASP A 593 -18.75 -28.02 1.75
C ASP A 593 -17.82 -26.95 2.34
N PHE A 594 -18.16 -26.46 3.54
CA PHE A 594 -17.34 -25.50 4.24
C PHE A 594 -16.02 -26.16 4.71
N PRO A 595 -14.84 -25.59 4.40
CA PRO A 595 -13.57 -26.26 4.71
C PRO A 595 -13.30 -26.33 6.22
N LEU A 596 -13.39 -27.54 6.80
CA LEU A 596 -13.22 -27.75 8.25
C LEU A 596 -11.82 -27.38 8.76
N TRP A 597 -10.79 -27.60 7.95
CA TRP A 597 -9.41 -27.25 8.31
C TRP A 597 -9.26 -25.75 8.63
N LEU A 598 -10.09 -24.89 8.03
CA LEU A 598 -10.04 -23.45 8.24
C LEU A 598 -10.32 -23.09 9.71
N GLN A 599 -11.23 -23.82 10.39
CA GLN A 599 -11.55 -23.62 11.81
C GLN A 599 -10.35 -23.86 12.74
N SER A 600 -9.30 -24.54 12.27
CA SER A 600 -8.06 -24.70 13.03
C SER A 600 -7.19 -23.44 13.07
N GLN A 601 -7.43 -22.46 12.19
CA GLN A 601 -6.59 -21.28 11.99
C GLN A 601 -6.96 -20.13 12.93
N LYS A 602 -6.69 -20.31 14.23
CA LYS A 602 -7.11 -19.39 15.32
C LYS A 602 -6.40 -18.03 15.30
N LYS A 603 -5.32 -17.90 14.51
CA LYS A 603 -4.54 -16.67 14.40
C LYS A 603 -4.97 -15.75 13.25
N LEU A 604 -5.94 -16.15 12.42
CA LEU A 604 -6.40 -15.35 11.29
C LEU A 604 -6.88 -13.97 11.73
N THR A 605 -6.41 -12.97 10.98
CA THR A 605 -6.82 -11.56 11.02
C THR A 605 -7.52 -11.19 9.72
N GLU A 606 -7.13 -11.80 8.60
CA GLU A 606 -7.74 -11.54 7.29
C GLU A 606 -8.05 -12.85 6.56
N LEU A 607 -9.26 -12.93 6.02
CA LEU A 607 -9.75 -14.09 5.27
C LEU A 607 -10.53 -13.63 4.04
N ASP A 608 -10.04 -14.03 2.86
CA ASP A 608 -10.78 -13.94 1.60
C ASP A 608 -10.94 -15.32 0.98
N ILE A 609 -12.18 -15.81 0.98
CA ILE A 609 -12.62 -17.03 0.28
C ILE A 609 -13.80 -16.71 -0.65
N SER A 610 -13.80 -15.52 -1.23
CA SER A 610 -14.80 -15.11 -2.22
C SER A 610 -14.70 -15.94 -3.51
N ASN A 611 -15.81 -16.19 -4.19
CA ASN A 611 -15.86 -16.99 -5.41
C ASN A 611 -15.24 -18.40 -5.27
N THR A 612 -15.49 -19.08 -4.15
CA THR A 612 -14.89 -20.40 -3.86
C THR A 612 -15.79 -21.62 -4.02
N HIS A 613 -16.98 -21.40 -4.61
CA HIS A 613 -17.99 -22.43 -4.88
C HIS A 613 -18.54 -23.13 -3.62
N ILE A 614 -18.40 -22.51 -2.44
CA ILE A 614 -18.99 -23.03 -1.20
C ILE A 614 -20.51 -22.85 -1.28
N SER A 615 -21.24 -23.91 -0.96
CA SER A 615 -22.70 -23.96 -1.03
C SER A 615 -23.38 -24.50 0.23
N SER A 616 -22.61 -25.13 1.13
CA SER A 616 -23.12 -25.55 2.43
C SER A 616 -23.40 -24.33 3.34
N PRO A 617 -24.23 -24.50 4.38
CA PRO A 617 -24.37 -23.49 5.41
C PRO A 617 -23.04 -23.15 6.10
N MET A 618 -22.84 -21.89 6.47
CA MET A 618 -21.72 -21.50 7.33
C MET A 618 -21.88 -22.15 8.72
N PRO A 619 -20.82 -22.73 9.31
CA PRO A 619 -20.89 -23.32 10.65
C PRO A 619 -21.30 -22.30 11.72
N GLU A 620 -22.16 -22.70 12.68
CA GLU A 620 -22.61 -21.79 13.76
C GLU A 620 -21.44 -21.25 14.59
N SER A 621 -20.41 -22.07 14.83
CA SER A 621 -19.19 -21.70 15.56
C SER A 621 -18.10 -21.08 14.68
N PHE A 622 -18.44 -20.59 13.49
CA PHE A 622 -17.46 -20.03 12.55
C PHE A 622 -16.68 -18.88 13.20
N PHE A 623 -17.36 -17.87 13.72
CA PHE A 623 -16.70 -16.71 14.34
C PHE A 623 -15.99 -17.04 15.66
N ASP A 624 -16.45 -18.05 16.40
CA ASP A 624 -15.75 -18.54 17.60
C ASP A 624 -14.35 -19.08 17.27
N SER A 625 -14.16 -19.54 16.02
CA SER A 625 -12.88 -20.05 15.54
C SER A 625 -11.89 -18.93 15.19
N PHE A 626 -12.36 -17.70 14.96
CA PHE A 626 -11.56 -16.56 14.49
C PHE A 626 -11.69 -15.32 15.40
N PRO A 627 -11.18 -15.37 16.65
CA PRO A 627 -11.38 -14.30 17.62
C PRO A 627 -10.63 -12.99 17.31
N ASN A 628 -9.69 -13.01 16.36
CA ASN A 628 -8.89 -11.83 15.95
C ASN A 628 -9.23 -11.36 14.53
N LEU A 629 -10.28 -11.90 13.91
CA LEU A 629 -10.64 -11.58 12.53
C LEU A 629 -11.02 -10.10 12.41
N ALA A 630 -10.39 -9.41 11.48
CA ALA A 630 -10.57 -7.99 11.20
C ALA A 630 -11.13 -7.75 9.80
N TYR A 631 -10.74 -8.60 8.83
CA TYR A 631 -11.22 -8.57 7.45
C TYR A 631 -11.82 -9.92 7.05
N LEU A 632 -13.03 -9.90 6.48
CA LEU A 632 -13.73 -11.08 6.00
C LEU A 632 -14.42 -10.82 4.66
N ASP A 633 -13.98 -11.52 3.63
CA ASP A 633 -14.69 -11.62 2.35
C ASP A 633 -15.06 -13.09 2.04
N MET A 634 -16.36 -13.36 1.95
CA MET A 634 -16.92 -14.63 1.48
C MET A 634 -17.94 -14.42 0.37
N SER A 635 -17.82 -13.30 -0.35
CA SER A 635 -18.76 -12.93 -1.40
C SER A 635 -18.70 -13.87 -2.62
N GLU A 636 -19.67 -13.76 -3.52
CA GLU A 636 -19.74 -14.54 -4.77
C GLU A 636 -19.72 -16.07 -4.56
N ASN A 637 -20.39 -16.54 -3.51
CA ASN A 637 -20.54 -17.97 -3.24
C ASN A 637 -22.02 -18.38 -3.32
N ARG A 638 -22.36 -19.57 -2.82
CA ARG A 638 -23.75 -20.02 -2.62
C ARG A 638 -23.99 -20.39 -1.16
N ILE A 639 -23.31 -19.71 -0.24
CA ILE A 639 -23.37 -20.02 1.19
C ILE A 639 -24.80 -19.85 1.67
N GLN A 640 -25.32 -20.91 2.28
CA GLN A 640 -26.66 -20.97 2.85
C GLN A 640 -26.62 -20.68 4.35
N GLY A 641 -27.79 -20.70 4.98
CA GLY A 641 -27.93 -20.55 6.44
C GLY A 641 -28.56 -19.24 6.84
N ASN A 642 -28.81 -19.11 8.14
CA ASN A 642 -29.55 -17.97 8.70
C ASN A 642 -28.59 -16.97 9.35
N ILE A 643 -28.65 -15.71 8.93
CA ILE A 643 -27.77 -14.65 9.43
C ILE A 643 -27.99 -14.33 10.92
N THR A 644 -29.14 -14.72 11.48
CA THR A 644 -29.48 -14.47 12.91
C THR A 644 -28.57 -15.20 13.90
N LEU A 645 -27.85 -16.23 13.46
CA LEU A 645 -26.94 -17.02 14.28
C LEU A 645 -25.52 -16.43 14.36
N LEU A 646 -25.25 -15.32 13.65
CA LEU A 646 -23.90 -14.74 13.58
C LEU A 646 -23.60 -13.84 14.77
N VAL A 647 -22.69 -14.29 15.62
CA VAL A 647 -22.03 -13.45 16.62
C VAL A 647 -20.75 -12.90 16.00
N ILE A 648 -20.78 -11.63 15.58
CA ILE A 648 -19.59 -10.98 15.00
C ILE A 648 -18.54 -10.70 16.10
N PRO A 649 -17.25 -11.05 15.88
CA PRO A 649 -16.14 -10.67 16.75
C PRO A 649 -15.99 -9.15 16.84
N ALA A 650 -15.69 -8.63 18.04
CA ALA A 650 -15.47 -7.20 18.27
C ALA A 650 -14.25 -6.62 17.54
N THR A 651 -13.41 -7.46 16.95
CA THR A 651 -12.25 -7.09 16.14
C THR A 651 -12.58 -6.82 14.68
N LEU A 652 -13.76 -7.23 14.20
CA LEU A 652 -14.11 -7.17 12.79
C LEU A 652 -14.37 -5.73 12.34
N GLU A 653 -13.68 -5.32 11.27
CA GLU A 653 -13.77 -3.98 10.68
C GLU A 653 -14.46 -4.03 9.31
N GLU A 654 -14.26 -5.11 8.55
CA GLU A 654 -14.78 -5.24 7.19
C GLU A 654 -15.44 -6.60 6.98
N VAL A 655 -16.66 -6.58 6.45
CA VAL A 655 -17.47 -7.77 6.20
C VAL A 655 -18.14 -7.68 4.84
N ASN A 656 -17.76 -8.60 3.95
CA ASN A 656 -18.41 -8.80 2.65
C ASN A 656 -18.98 -10.23 2.55
N LEU A 657 -20.31 -10.33 2.61
CA LEU A 657 -21.06 -11.58 2.43
C LEU A 657 -21.99 -11.49 1.22
N SER A 658 -21.75 -10.54 0.31
CA SER A 658 -22.63 -10.30 -0.83
C SER A 658 -22.65 -11.47 -1.83
N PHE A 659 -23.68 -11.56 -2.66
CA PHE A 659 -23.84 -12.63 -3.67
C PHE A 659 -23.75 -14.03 -3.04
N ASN A 660 -24.69 -14.32 -2.14
CA ASN A 660 -24.84 -15.62 -1.46
C ASN A 660 -26.34 -16.00 -1.34
N GLU A 661 -26.64 -17.11 -0.67
CA GLU A 661 -28.01 -17.61 -0.45
C GLU A 661 -28.45 -17.44 1.02
N LEU A 662 -27.94 -16.41 1.72
CA LEU A 662 -28.23 -16.20 3.14
C LEU A 662 -29.69 -15.79 3.36
N LEU A 663 -30.27 -16.32 4.43
CA LEU A 663 -31.67 -16.13 4.84
C LEU A 663 -31.76 -15.45 6.21
N GLY A 664 -32.97 -15.02 6.56
CA GLY A 664 -33.30 -14.52 7.90
C GLY A 664 -33.32 -13.01 8.03
N SER A 665 -33.48 -12.54 9.27
CA SER A 665 -33.62 -11.11 9.61
C SER A 665 -32.33 -10.52 10.16
N LEU A 666 -32.08 -9.25 9.82
CA LEU A 666 -30.93 -8.49 10.31
C LEU A 666 -31.00 -8.10 11.80
N GLN A 667 -32.12 -8.32 12.48
CA GLN A 667 -32.36 -7.81 13.84
C GLN A 667 -31.24 -8.18 14.84
N HIS A 668 -30.84 -9.45 14.89
CA HIS A 668 -29.82 -9.91 15.84
C HIS A 668 -28.44 -9.30 15.53
N LEU A 669 -28.12 -9.18 14.25
CA LEU A 669 -26.86 -8.61 13.77
C LEU A 669 -26.76 -7.12 14.12
N LEU A 670 -27.78 -6.33 13.76
CA LEU A 670 -27.79 -4.88 13.93
C LEU A 670 -27.70 -4.46 15.40
N CYS A 671 -28.31 -5.24 16.28
CA CYS A 671 -28.35 -4.94 17.71
C CYS A 671 -27.24 -5.62 18.53
N SER A 672 -26.28 -6.29 17.87
CA SER A 672 -25.15 -6.93 18.54
C SER A 672 -24.18 -5.90 19.14
N ASN A 673 -23.46 -6.27 20.20
CA ASN A 673 -22.47 -5.40 20.84
C ASN A 673 -21.09 -5.47 20.17
N GLY A 674 -20.83 -6.46 19.30
CA GLY A 674 -19.53 -6.65 18.64
C GLY A 674 -19.29 -5.75 17.41
N VAL A 675 -20.27 -4.95 17.00
CA VAL A 675 -20.28 -4.26 15.70
C VAL A 675 -19.62 -2.88 15.71
N THR A 676 -19.12 -2.43 16.86
CA THR A 676 -18.68 -1.05 17.08
C THR A 676 -17.51 -0.62 16.20
N LYS A 677 -16.70 -1.57 15.71
CA LYS A 677 -15.53 -1.31 14.85
C LYS A 677 -15.80 -1.48 13.36
N ILE A 678 -16.97 -1.96 12.97
CA ILE A 678 -17.26 -2.24 11.56
C ILE A 678 -17.34 -0.93 10.79
N LYS A 679 -16.49 -0.81 9.78
CA LYS A 679 -16.41 0.29 8.82
C LYS A 679 -17.12 -0.06 7.51
N PHE A 680 -17.09 -1.34 7.13
CA PHE A 680 -17.65 -1.83 5.88
C PHE A 680 -18.56 -3.03 6.13
N LEU A 681 -19.83 -2.92 5.73
CA LEU A 681 -20.79 -4.02 5.75
C LEU A 681 -21.49 -4.15 4.40
N ASN A 682 -21.22 -5.26 3.70
CA ASN A 682 -21.91 -5.61 2.46
C ASN A 682 -22.62 -6.96 2.57
N LEU A 683 -23.95 -6.91 2.53
CA LEU A 683 -24.86 -8.06 2.55
C LEU A 683 -25.74 -8.10 1.29
N GLY A 684 -25.37 -7.36 0.25
CA GLY A 684 -26.14 -7.24 -0.99
C GLY A 684 -26.30 -8.58 -1.72
N ASN A 685 -27.33 -8.70 -2.56
CA ASN A 685 -27.56 -9.89 -3.39
C ASN A 685 -27.64 -11.19 -2.58
N ASN A 686 -28.53 -11.21 -1.58
CA ASN A 686 -28.86 -12.37 -0.75
C ASN A 686 -30.39 -12.54 -0.70
N ASN A 687 -30.89 -13.45 0.15
CA ASN A 687 -32.32 -13.66 0.35
C ASN A 687 -32.78 -13.24 1.77
N LEU A 688 -32.17 -12.17 2.31
CA LEU A 688 -32.48 -11.63 3.62
C LEU A 688 -33.87 -10.99 3.63
N SER A 689 -34.57 -11.06 4.76
CA SER A 689 -35.96 -10.57 4.86
C SER A 689 -36.30 -9.96 6.22
N GLY A 690 -37.52 -9.43 6.35
CA GLY A 690 -37.98 -8.76 7.55
C GLY A 690 -37.66 -7.26 7.56
N VAL A 691 -37.80 -6.62 8.72
CA VAL A 691 -37.68 -5.15 8.86
C VAL A 691 -36.30 -4.75 9.37
N ILE A 692 -35.76 -3.66 8.84
CA ILE A 692 -34.52 -3.03 9.32
C ILE A 692 -34.85 -2.21 10.57
N ARG A 693 -34.47 -2.70 11.76
CA ARG A 693 -34.81 -2.07 13.05
C ARG A 693 -33.83 -0.96 13.45
N ASP A 694 -34.28 -0.14 14.40
CA ASP A 694 -33.45 0.86 15.07
C ASP A 694 -32.45 0.17 16.03
N CYS A 695 -31.16 0.17 15.66
CA CYS A 695 -30.01 -0.18 16.52
C CYS A 695 -28.69 0.46 16.01
N TRP A 696 -28.78 1.41 15.08
CA TRP A 696 -27.65 1.97 14.35
C TRP A 696 -26.72 2.83 15.19
N GLU A 697 -27.16 3.25 16.38
CA GLU A 697 -26.31 3.92 17.38
C GLU A 697 -25.14 3.04 17.86
N LYS A 698 -25.21 1.72 17.63
CA LYS A 698 -24.12 0.77 17.93
C LYS A 698 -23.04 0.70 16.84
N TRP A 699 -23.22 1.40 15.72
CA TRP A 699 -22.36 1.34 14.53
C TRP A 699 -21.61 2.66 14.28
N PRO A 700 -20.88 3.23 15.27
CA PRO A 700 -20.32 4.58 15.17
C PRO A 700 -19.20 4.73 14.14
N SER A 701 -18.63 3.62 13.64
CA SER A 701 -17.53 3.64 12.67
C SER A 701 -17.95 3.28 11.23
N LEU A 702 -19.24 2.98 11.00
CA LEU A 702 -19.71 2.45 9.73
C LEU A 702 -19.64 3.54 8.64
N GLY A 703 -18.81 3.30 7.62
CA GLY A 703 -18.65 4.17 6.45
C GLY A 703 -19.44 3.67 5.24
N VAL A 704 -19.57 2.35 5.07
CA VAL A 704 -20.26 1.73 3.93
C VAL A 704 -21.30 0.72 4.43
N LEU A 705 -22.55 0.94 4.03
CA LEU A 705 -23.65 0.01 4.22
C LEU A 705 -24.28 -0.37 2.87
N ASN A 706 -24.13 -1.64 2.48
CA ASN A 706 -24.76 -2.18 1.28
C ASN A 706 -25.70 -3.36 1.62
N LEU A 707 -26.99 -3.16 1.36
CA LEU A 707 -28.08 -4.12 1.57
C LEU A 707 -28.88 -4.38 0.29
N GLU A 708 -28.31 -4.13 -0.89
CA GLU A 708 -29.04 -4.19 -2.15
C GLU A 708 -29.60 -5.59 -2.47
N ASN A 709 -30.62 -5.65 -3.32
CA ASN A 709 -31.17 -6.88 -3.91
C ASN A 709 -31.41 -7.98 -2.88
N ASN A 710 -32.27 -7.68 -1.90
CA ASN A 710 -32.72 -8.59 -0.87
C ASN A 710 -34.28 -8.52 -0.79
N ASN A 711 -34.87 -9.16 0.21
CA ASN A 711 -36.31 -9.16 0.47
C ASN A 711 -36.66 -8.37 1.76
N LEU A 712 -35.88 -7.32 2.08
CA LEU A 712 -36.07 -6.48 3.26
C LEU A 712 -37.30 -5.57 3.06
N SER A 713 -38.00 -5.25 4.15
CA SER A 713 -39.29 -4.54 4.14
C SER A 713 -39.42 -3.53 5.29
N GLY A 714 -40.53 -2.80 5.35
CA GLY A 714 -40.78 -1.78 6.37
C GLY A 714 -40.17 -0.43 6.01
N GLU A 715 -40.14 0.52 6.96
CA GLU A 715 -39.60 1.87 6.73
C GLU A 715 -38.09 1.94 6.96
N ILE A 716 -37.44 2.98 6.44
CA ILE A 716 -36.03 3.29 6.78
C ILE A 716 -35.96 3.71 8.26
N PRO A 717 -35.13 3.05 9.09
CA PRO A 717 -35.06 3.32 10.53
C PRO A 717 -34.54 4.73 10.83
N ARG A 718 -35.10 5.36 11.86
CA ARG A 718 -34.73 6.74 12.22
C ARG A 718 -33.34 6.79 12.82
N THR A 719 -32.89 5.77 13.54
CA THR A 719 -31.57 5.77 14.16
C THR A 719 -30.44 5.64 13.14
N LEU A 720 -30.70 5.32 11.87
CA LEU A 720 -29.67 5.32 10.81
C LEU A 720 -28.96 6.67 10.67
N GLY A 721 -29.67 7.78 10.92
CA GLY A 721 -29.10 9.12 10.96
C GLY A 721 -28.13 9.40 12.13
N SER A 722 -27.86 8.43 13.00
CA SER A 722 -26.83 8.54 14.05
C SER A 722 -25.42 8.20 13.56
N ILE A 723 -25.28 7.58 12.38
CA ILE A 723 -24.00 7.15 11.79
C ILE A 723 -23.41 8.30 10.96
N ASP A 724 -22.86 9.31 11.61
CA ASP A 724 -22.29 10.48 10.93
C ASP A 724 -21.04 10.16 10.08
N SER A 725 -20.45 8.98 10.25
CA SER A 725 -19.36 8.43 9.43
C SER A 725 -19.80 7.89 8.08
N LEU A 726 -21.10 7.71 7.82
CA LEU A 726 -21.59 7.00 6.63
C LEU A 726 -21.33 7.80 5.35
N GLU A 727 -20.64 7.18 4.41
CA GLU A 727 -20.31 7.74 3.09
C GLU A 727 -21.07 7.05 1.95
N PHE A 728 -21.43 5.77 2.12
CA PHE A 728 -22.21 4.99 1.17
C PHE A 728 -23.40 4.30 1.83
N LEU A 729 -24.58 4.50 1.25
CA LEU A 729 -25.80 3.80 1.64
C LEU A 729 -26.51 3.23 0.42
N SER A 730 -26.62 1.90 0.35
CA SER A 730 -27.49 1.22 -0.62
C SER A 730 -28.48 0.29 0.06
N MET A 731 -29.76 0.47 -0.28
CA MET A 731 -30.86 -0.45 0.03
C MET A 731 -31.68 -0.76 -1.23
N ARG A 732 -31.06 -0.60 -2.40
CA ARG A 732 -31.71 -0.76 -3.71
C ARG A 732 -32.31 -2.16 -3.89
N GLY A 733 -33.43 -2.28 -4.61
CA GLY A 733 -33.98 -3.60 -4.97
C GLY A 733 -34.51 -4.39 -3.78
N ASN A 734 -35.23 -3.72 -2.88
CA ASN A 734 -35.89 -4.32 -1.72
C ASN A 734 -37.39 -3.96 -1.73
N LYS A 735 -38.10 -4.20 -0.62
CA LYS A 735 -39.50 -3.82 -0.38
C LYS A 735 -39.60 -2.72 0.69
N ILE A 736 -38.63 -1.81 0.73
CA ILE A 736 -38.60 -0.72 1.69
C ILE A 736 -39.68 0.30 1.33
N SER A 737 -40.48 0.70 2.31
CA SER A 737 -41.68 1.54 2.14
C SER A 737 -41.64 2.78 3.05
N GLY A 738 -42.70 3.57 3.06
CA GLY A 738 -42.78 4.78 3.88
C GLY A 738 -42.06 5.97 3.26
N ARG A 739 -41.80 7.01 4.07
CA ARG A 739 -41.15 8.25 3.64
C ARG A 739 -39.69 8.28 4.06
N LEU A 740 -38.87 9.08 3.36
CA LEU A 740 -37.50 9.36 3.79
C LEU A 740 -37.49 10.08 5.15
N PRO A 741 -36.91 9.48 6.21
CA PRO A 741 -36.93 10.07 7.54
C PRO A 741 -35.99 11.28 7.63
N SER A 742 -36.43 12.33 8.34
CA SER A 742 -35.67 13.57 8.48
C SER A 742 -34.33 13.39 9.20
N SER A 743 -34.15 12.31 9.97
CA SER A 743 -32.88 12.01 10.65
C SER A 743 -31.71 11.80 9.67
N LEU A 744 -31.96 11.38 8.43
CA LEU A 744 -30.92 11.22 7.40
C LEU A 744 -30.20 12.52 7.06
N MET A 745 -30.79 13.69 7.37
CA MET A 745 -30.13 14.98 7.15
C MET A 745 -28.82 15.16 7.96
N LYS A 746 -28.57 14.27 8.93
CA LYS A 746 -27.34 14.25 9.74
C LYS A 746 -26.17 13.55 9.06
N LEU A 747 -26.41 12.79 7.98
CA LEU A 747 -25.39 12.01 7.26
C LEU A 747 -24.56 12.89 6.31
N MET A 748 -23.92 13.94 6.84
CA MET A 748 -23.30 15.00 6.01
C MET A 748 -22.08 14.52 5.20
N LYS A 749 -21.52 13.35 5.51
CA LYS A 749 -20.43 12.71 4.76
C LYS A 749 -20.91 11.84 3.60
N LEU A 750 -22.22 11.69 3.41
CA LEU A 750 -22.79 10.78 2.43
C LEU A 750 -22.46 11.23 1.00
N LYS A 751 -21.78 10.36 0.26
CA LYS A 751 -21.41 10.55 -1.15
C LYS A 751 -22.34 9.77 -2.08
N VAL A 752 -22.88 8.64 -1.62
CA VAL A 752 -23.74 7.76 -2.41
C VAL A 752 -25.00 7.38 -1.64
N LEU A 753 -26.15 7.64 -2.27
CA LEU A 753 -27.46 7.24 -1.76
C LEU A 753 -28.24 6.49 -2.84
N GLN A 754 -28.36 5.18 -2.68
CA GLN A 754 -29.06 4.28 -3.60
C GLN A 754 -30.27 3.64 -2.92
N LEU A 755 -31.47 4.12 -3.26
CA LEU A 755 -32.74 3.61 -2.74
C LEU A 755 -33.70 3.21 -3.86
N GLY A 756 -33.20 3.07 -5.09
CA GLY A 756 -34.02 2.70 -6.23
C GLY A 756 -34.68 1.31 -6.09
N ARG A 757 -35.75 1.05 -6.83
CA ARG A 757 -36.50 -0.22 -6.83
C ARG A 757 -36.98 -0.60 -5.44
N ASN A 758 -37.76 0.29 -4.85
CA ASN A 758 -38.39 0.11 -3.56
C ASN A 758 -39.84 0.62 -3.63
N GLU A 759 -40.51 0.71 -2.49
CA GLU A 759 -41.89 1.17 -2.35
C GLU A 759 -41.97 2.52 -1.61
N LEU A 760 -40.92 3.36 -1.71
CA LEU A 760 -40.86 4.65 -1.02
C LEU A 760 -41.92 5.62 -1.53
N THR A 761 -42.48 6.43 -0.64
CA THR A 761 -43.59 7.36 -0.91
C THR A 761 -43.28 8.77 -0.42
N GLY A 762 -44.11 9.72 -0.82
CA GLY A 762 -44.01 11.13 -0.44
C GLY A 762 -42.98 11.89 -1.26
N ARG A 763 -42.77 13.15 -0.88
CA ARG A 763 -41.91 14.08 -1.60
C ARG A 763 -40.43 13.82 -1.34
N ILE A 764 -39.60 14.13 -2.33
CA ILE A 764 -38.15 14.24 -2.17
C ILE A 764 -37.86 15.40 -1.19
N PRO A 765 -37.27 15.14 -0.01
CA PRO A 765 -37.07 16.19 1.00
C PRO A 765 -36.01 17.21 0.60
N THR A 766 -36.25 18.49 0.91
CA THR A 766 -35.34 19.60 0.60
C THR A 766 -33.99 19.53 1.33
N TRP A 767 -33.92 18.79 2.44
CA TRP A 767 -32.67 18.58 3.16
C TRP A 767 -31.65 17.75 2.39
N ILE A 768 -32.06 16.97 1.37
CA ILE A 768 -31.10 16.23 0.52
C ILE A 768 -30.13 17.22 -0.11
N GLY A 769 -30.65 18.26 -0.77
CA GLY A 769 -29.82 19.27 -1.40
C GLY A 769 -29.11 20.20 -0.41
N THR A 770 -29.78 20.61 0.67
CA THR A 770 -29.20 21.59 1.62
C THR A 770 -28.25 20.99 2.67
N LYS A 771 -28.28 19.68 2.93
CA LYS A 771 -27.47 19.04 3.98
C LYS A 771 -26.52 17.97 3.46
N LEU A 772 -26.87 17.24 2.39
CA LEU A 772 -26.02 16.19 1.81
C LEU A 772 -25.20 16.74 0.64
N THR A 773 -24.48 17.84 0.84
CA THR A 773 -23.82 18.57 -0.26
C THR A 773 -22.65 17.81 -0.89
N LEU A 774 -22.11 16.79 -0.21
CA LEU A 774 -21.07 15.89 -0.74
C LEU A 774 -21.63 14.76 -1.61
N LEU A 775 -22.95 14.71 -1.82
CA LEU A 775 -23.60 13.64 -2.56
C LEU A 775 -23.24 13.73 -4.05
N ARG A 776 -22.67 12.64 -4.56
CA ARG A 776 -22.28 12.47 -5.96
C ARG A 776 -23.25 11.59 -6.74
N LEU A 777 -23.84 10.61 -6.07
CA LEU A 777 -24.79 9.68 -6.67
C LEU A 777 -26.07 9.66 -5.84
N LEU A 778 -27.17 10.08 -6.48
CA LEU A 778 -28.53 9.95 -5.95
C LEU A 778 -29.37 9.10 -6.90
N ASN A 779 -29.72 7.89 -6.47
CA ASN A 779 -30.57 6.98 -7.22
C ASN A 779 -31.84 6.65 -6.42
N LEU A 780 -32.96 7.22 -6.85
CA LEU A 780 -34.31 7.01 -6.30
C LEU A 780 -35.25 6.36 -7.33
N ARG A 781 -34.71 5.78 -8.40
CA ARG A 781 -35.47 5.19 -9.51
C ARG A 781 -36.52 4.20 -9.03
N ALA A 782 -37.65 4.08 -9.71
CA ALA A 782 -38.62 3.00 -9.49
C ALA A 782 -39.10 2.94 -8.03
N ASN A 783 -39.72 4.03 -7.59
CA ASN A 783 -40.39 4.18 -6.31
C ASN A 783 -41.78 4.84 -6.56
N ASN A 784 -42.49 5.19 -5.48
CA ASN A 784 -43.78 5.87 -5.53
C ASN A 784 -43.67 7.34 -5.05
N LEU A 785 -42.54 8.01 -5.31
CA LEU A 785 -42.30 9.38 -4.86
C LEU A 785 -43.18 10.37 -5.64
N ASP A 786 -43.68 11.41 -4.97
CA ASP A 786 -44.62 12.38 -5.53
C ASP A 786 -44.19 13.85 -5.32
N GLY A 787 -44.97 14.77 -5.89
CA GLY A 787 -44.70 16.20 -5.82
C GLY A 787 -43.53 16.66 -6.70
N SER A 788 -43.25 17.96 -6.63
CA SER A 788 -42.28 18.60 -7.50
C SER A 788 -40.83 18.38 -7.07
N ILE A 789 -39.92 18.30 -8.03
CA ILE A 789 -38.48 18.35 -7.78
C ILE A 789 -38.13 19.74 -7.22
N SER A 790 -37.69 19.79 -5.95
CA SER A 790 -37.44 21.06 -5.26
C SER A 790 -36.18 21.78 -5.77
N HIS A 791 -36.17 23.11 -5.72
CA HIS A 791 -35.02 23.92 -6.13
C HIS A 791 -33.77 23.64 -5.29
N GLU A 792 -33.93 23.23 -4.03
CA GLU A 792 -32.82 22.90 -3.13
C GLU A 792 -31.93 21.77 -3.66
N ILE A 793 -32.44 20.88 -4.53
CA ILE A 793 -31.63 19.82 -5.13
C ILE A 793 -30.43 20.36 -5.92
N CYS A 794 -30.53 21.60 -6.40
CA CYS A 794 -29.48 22.31 -7.12
C CYS A 794 -28.27 22.70 -6.26
N TYR A 795 -28.31 22.44 -4.95
CA TYR A 795 -27.15 22.62 -4.06
C TYR A 795 -26.22 21.39 -4.02
N LEU A 796 -26.57 20.31 -4.73
CA LEU A 796 -25.69 19.16 -4.93
C LEU A 796 -24.64 19.44 -6.01
N ASN A 797 -23.70 20.34 -5.72
CA ASN A 797 -22.71 20.81 -6.71
C ASN A 797 -21.85 19.67 -7.28
N ASP A 798 -21.57 18.65 -6.46
CA ASP A 798 -20.71 17.51 -6.79
C ASP A 798 -21.46 16.34 -7.45
N VAL A 799 -22.76 16.52 -7.74
CA VAL A 799 -23.57 15.45 -8.30
C VAL A 799 -23.05 15.04 -9.68
N GLN A 800 -22.95 13.74 -9.87
CA GLN A 800 -22.48 13.08 -11.08
C GLN A 800 -23.59 12.22 -11.70
N ILE A 801 -24.39 11.59 -10.84
CA ILE A 801 -25.48 10.69 -11.23
C ILE A 801 -26.73 11.10 -10.44
N LEU A 802 -27.75 11.55 -11.17
CA LEU A 802 -29.08 11.82 -10.63
C LEU A 802 -30.11 10.98 -11.39
N ASP A 803 -30.58 9.91 -10.77
CA ASP A 803 -31.61 9.02 -11.32
C ASP A 803 -32.88 9.07 -10.45
N LEU A 804 -33.91 9.74 -10.96
CA LEU A 804 -35.23 9.89 -10.35
C LEU A 804 -36.33 9.22 -11.18
N ALA A 805 -35.95 8.37 -12.15
CA ALA A 805 -36.88 7.83 -13.12
C ALA A 805 -37.92 6.87 -12.51
N HIS A 806 -39.04 6.65 -13.18
CA HIS A 806 -40.12 5.76 -12.71
C HIS A 806 -40.62 6.12 -11.30
N ASN A 807 -41.13 7.34 -11.17
CA ASN A 807 -41.81 7.83 -9.97
C ASN A 807 -43.10 8.56 -10.39
N ASN A 808 -43.76 9.24 -9.45
CA ASN A 808 -44.94 10.06 -9.68
C ASN A 808 -44.64 11.57 -9.59
N LEU A 809 -43.38 11.98 -9.86
CA LEU A 809 -42.94 13.37 -9.70
C LEU A 809 -43.65 14.29 -10.70
N ASP A 810 -44.05 15.47 -10.25
CA ASP A 810 -44.78 16.46 -11.05
C ASP A 810 -44.08 17.83 -11.09
N GLY A 811 -44.77 18.84 -11.61
CA GLY A 811 -44.21 20.19 -11.75
C GLY A 811 -43.12 20.29 -12.83
N ASN A 812 -42.36 21.39 -12.79
CA ASN A 812 -41.38 21.71 -13.81
C ASN A 812 -40.00 21.16 -13.46
N ILE A 813 -39.18 20.88 -14.47
CA ILE A 813 -37.74 20.64 -14.29
C ILE A 813 -37.10 21.94 -13.75
N PRO A 814 -36.35 21.91 -12.64
CA PRO A 814 -35.70 23.11 -12.08
C PRO A 814 -34.70 23.72 -13.06
N SER A 815 -34.80 25.04 -13.27
CA SER A 815 -33.85 25.77 -14.12
C SER A 815 -32.46 25.89 -13.52
N CYS A 816 -32.29 25.64 -12.21
CA CYS A 816 -31.02 25.75 -11.51
C CYS A 816 -30.08 24.55 -11.68
N PHE A 817 -30.41 23.57 -12.54
CA PHE A 817 -29.56 22.39 -12.78
C PHE A 817 -28.18 22.76 -13.35
N ASN A 818 -28.03 23.96 -13.93
CA ASN A 818 -26.73 24.50 -14.31
C ASN A 818 -25.72 24.63 -13.16
N ASN A 819 -26.18 24.61 -11.90
CA ASN A 819 -25.34 24.69 -10.71
C ASN A 819 -24.57 23.39 -10.39
N PHE A 820 -24.82 22.29 -11.08
CA PHE A 820 -24.06 21.05 -10.90
C PHE A 820 -22.64 21.22 -11.47
N SER A 821 -21.69 21.69 -10.66
CA SER A 821 -20.32 22.03 -11.05
C SER A 821 -19.63 20.93 -11.85
N ILE A 822 -19.77 19.68 -11.41
CA ILE A 822 -19.16 18.51 -12.05
C ILE A 822 -19.79 18.22 -13.42
N LEU A 823 -21.14 18.17 -13.51
CA LEU A 823 -21.85 17.96 -14.77
C LEU A 823 -21.69 19.14 -15.76
N SER A 824 -21.46 20.35 -15.25
CA SER A 824 -21.18 21.56 -16.02
C SER A 824 -19.70 21.70 -16.43
N GLY A 825 -18.81 20.82 -15.97
CA GLY A 825 -17.38 20.89 -16.27
C GLY A 825 -16.65 22.08 -15.63
N ILE A 826 -17.25 22.72 -14.62
CA ILE A 826 -16.63 23.80 -13.85
C ILE A 826 -15.53 23.23 -12.94
N GLU A 827 -15.78 22.05 -12.38
CA GLU A 827 -14.84 21.31 -11.55
C GLU A 827 -14.47 19.99 -12.23
N ALA A 828 -13.19 19.59 -12.15
CA ALA A 828 -12.72 18.34 -12.72
C ALA A 828 -13.14 17.15 -11.85
N THR A 829 -13.52 16.04 -12.48
CA THR A 829 -13.77 14.76 -11.80
C THR A 829 -12.45 14.10 -11.40
N PRO A 830 -12.17 13.87 -10.12
CA PRO A 830 -11.04 13.02 -9.75
C PRO A 830 -11.37 11.54 -10.07
N SER A 831 -10.36 10.77 -10.50
CA SER A 831 -10.52 9.44 -11.11
C SER A 831 -11.11 8.36 -10.18
N ASP A 832 -10.99 8.51 -8.85
CA ASP A 832 -11.12 7.36 -7.93
C ASP A 832 -12.13 7.52 -6.77
N LEU A 833 -13.14 8.40 -6.82
CA LEU A 833 -14.04 8.63 -5.66
C LEU A 833 -15.10 7.55 -5.41
N PHE A 834 -15.26 6.62 -6.36
CA PHE A 834 -15.93 5.32 -6.26
C PHE A 834 -15.34 4.32 -5.26
N ALA A 835 -14.11 4.57 -4.81
CA ALA A 835 -13.29 3.61 -4.08
C ALA A 835 -13.15 4.02 -2.60
N PHE A 836 -13.48 3.10 -1.70
CA PHE A 836 -13.28 3.30 -0.26
C PHE A 836 -12.11 2.43 0.20
N ASN A 837 -11.14 3.05 0.89
CA ASN A 837 -10.00 2.36 1.48
C ASN A 837 -10.10 2.48 3.00
N PHE A 838 -10.24 1.35 3.68
CA PHE A 838 -10.38 1.28 5.14
C PHE A 838 -9.13 0.71 5.84
N GLY A 839 -8.07 0.42 5.06
CA GLY A 839 -6.72 0.16 5.57
C GLY A 839 -6.38 -1.32 5.85
N ARG A 840 -7.29 -2.28 5.62
CA ARG A 840 -7.01 -3.72 5.73
C ARG A 840 -7.38 -4.45 4.44
N GLY A 841 -6.61 -5.46 4.05
CA GLY A 841 -6.81 -6.24 2.81
C GLY A 841 -6.16 -5.64 1.55
N PRO A 842 -6.03 -6.45 0.47
CA PRO A 842 -5.26 -6.12 -0.73
C PRO A 842 -5.98 -5.24 -1.79
N ALA A 843 -7.20 -4.74 -1.55
CA ALA A 843 -7.95 -4.00 -2.58
C ALA A 843 -8.78 -2.83 -2.04
N TYR A 844 -8.89 -1.77 -2.86
CA TYR A 844 -9.95 -0.77 -2.74
C TYR A 844 -11.30 -1.44 -2.96
N THR A 845 -12.29 -1.17 -2.10
CA THR A 845 -13.63 -1.66 -2.39
C THR A 845 -14.29 -0.78 -3.44
N ILE A 846 -14.54 -1.36 -4.62
CA ILE A 846 -15.18 -0.71 -5.75
C ILE A 846 -16.68 -0.92 -5.64
N ILE A 847 -17.43 0.16 -5.45
CA ILE A 847 -18.89 0.08 -5.37
C ILE A 847 -19.51 0.28 -6.76
N GLY A 848 -20.65 -0.37 -6.98
CA GLY A 848 -21.37 -0.27 -8.25
C GLY A 848 -22.78 0.29 -8.12
N ASP A 849 -23.40 0.57 -9.26
CA ASP A 849 -24.85 0.79 -9.39
C ASP A 849 -25.33 0.14 -10.68
N SER A 850 -26.62 -0.19 -10.80
CA SER A 850 -27.21 -0.50 -12.11
C SER A 850 -28.06 0.66 -12.62
N LEU A 851 -27.65 1.17 -13.77
CA LEU A 851 -28.11 2.42 -14.35
C LEU A 851 -28.67 2.13 -15.74
N VAL A 852 -29.66 2.92 -16.17
CA VAL A 852 -30.22 2.81 -17.52
C VAL A 852 -29.59 3.84 -18.43
N ILE A 853 -28.76 3.36 -19.35
CA ILE A 853 -28.07 4.18 -20.35
C ILE A 853 -28.36 3.57 -21.73
N LYS A 854 -28.68 4.41 -22.72
CA LYS A 854 -29.02 3.97 -24.09
C LYS A 854 -30.19 2.95 -24.13
N GLY A 855 -31.12 3.07 -23.17
CA GLY A 855 -32.32 2.21 -23.08
C GLY A 855 -32.09 0.80 -22.54
N ARG A 856 -30.89 0.51 -22.02
CA ARG A 856 -30.53 -0.78 -21.41
C ARG A 856 -30.06 -0.54 -19.98
N GLU A 857 -30.43 -1.44 -19.07
CA GLU A 857 -29.87 -1.47 -17.73
C GLU A 857 -28.58 -2.29 -17.72
N ASP A 858 -27.51 -1.69 -17.20
CA ASP A 858 -26.22 -2.35 -16.99
C ASP A 858 -25.68 -1.98 -15.60
N THR A 859 -24.91 -2.89 -15.01
CA THR A 859 -24.22 -2.66 -13.74
C THR A 859 -22.84 -2.06 -14.00
N TYR A 860 -22.58 -0.88 -13.43
CA TYR A 860 -21.32 -0.15 -13.52
C TYR A 860 -20.59 -0.26 -12.19
N ASN A 861 -19.39 -0.81 -12.18
CA ASN A 861 -18.52 -0.94 -10.99
C ASN A 861 -17.24 -0.11 -11.15
N THR A 862 -16.19 -0.67 -11.75
CA THR A 862 -14.85 -0.08 -11.93
C THR A 862 -14.87 1.23 -12.71
N ILE A 863 -15.89 1.43 -13.56
CA ILE A 863 -16.06 2.61 -14.40
C ILE A 863 -17.20 3.53 -13.93
N LEU A 864 -17.80 3.30 -12.75
CA LEU A 864 -18.87 4.14 -12.22
C LEU A 864 -18.42 5.61 -12.10
N GLY A 865 -17.15 5.84 -11.77
CA GLY A 865 -16.50 7.15 -11.74
C GLY A 865 -16.50 7.92 -13.06
N LEU A 866 -16.77 7.27 -14.19
CA LEU A 866 -16.82 7.89 -15.52
C LEU A 866 -18.25 8.19 -16.00
N VAL A 867 -19.27 7.71 -15.29
CA VAL A 867 -20.67 7.85 -15.71
C VAL A 867 -21.18 9.24 -15.35
N MET A 868 -21.82 9.93 -16.29
CA MET A 868 -22.44 11.25 -16.08
C MET A 868 -23.89 11.16 -16.55
N LEU A 869 -24.83 11.04 -15.61
CA LEU A 869 -26.23 10.65 -15.90
C LEU A 869 -27.24 11.60 -15.24
N LEU A 870 -28.22 12.01 -16.03
CA LEU A 870 -29.46 12.62 -15.56
C LEU A 870 -30.66 11.86 -16.16
N ASP A 871 -31.36 11.09 -15.33
CA ASP A 871 -32.56 10.35 -15.73
C ASP A 871 -33.77 10.79 -14.91
N LEU A 872 -34.72 11.46 -15.57
CA LEU A 872 -36.00 11.90 -15.02
C LEU A 872 -37.19 11.21 -15.71
N SER A 873 -36.93 10.14 -16.46
CA SER A 873 -37.94 9.52 -17.32
C SER A 873 -39.05 8.83 -16.55
N SER A 874 -40.20 8.61 -17.20
CA SER A 874 -41.36 7.92 -16.62
C SER A 874 -41.83 8.58 -15.32
N ASN A 875 -42.17 9.87 -15.42
CA ASN A 875 -42.74 10.69 -14.35
C ASN A 875 -43.92 11.51 -14.91
N ASN A 876 -44.48 12.42 -14.12
CA ASN A 876 -45.57 13.32 -14.50
C ASN A 876 -45.08 14.76 -14.72
N LEU A 877 -43.82 14.96 -15.12
CA LEU A 877 -43.22 16.30 -15.25
C LEU A 877 -43.87 17.10 -16.38
N VAL A 878 -44.10 18.38 -16.15
CA VAL A 878 -44.77 19.33 -17.04
C VAL A 878 -43.87 20.54 -17.33
N GLY A 879 -44.38 21.51 -18.09
CA GLY A 879 -43.63 22.72 -18.43
C GLY A 879 -42.66 22.50 -19.59
N HIS A 880 -41.65 23.37 -19.70
CA HIS A 880 -40.68 23.37 -20.79
C HIS A 880 -39.33 22.79 -20.31
N ILE A 881 -38.51 22.29 -21.23
CA ILE A 881 -37.11 21.95 -20.93
C ILE A 881 -36.34 23.26 -20.70
N PRO A 882 -35.76 23.50 -19.51
CA PRO A 882 -35.05 24.75 -19.22
C PRO A 882 -33.82 24.92 -20.12
N SER A 883 -33.58 26.13 -20.60
CA SER A 883 -32.39 26.43 -21.41
C SER A 883 -31.09 26.30 -20.63
N GLU A 884 -31.16 26.49 -19.32
CA GLU A 884 -30.04 26.36 -18.39
C GLU A 884 -29.48 24.93 -18.36
N LEU A 885 -30.31 23.91 -18.64
CA LEU A 885 -29.88 22.52 -18.72
C LEU A 885 -28.77 22.29 -19.77
N THR A 886 -28.71 23.13 -20.80
CA THR A 886 -27.69 23.03 -21.85
C THR A 886 -26.28 23.40 -21.39
N SER A 887 -26.11 23.91 -20.15
CA SER A 887 -24.80 24.17 -19.57
C SER A 887 -24.10 22.91 -19.04
N LEU A 888 -24.80 21.78 -18.94
CA LEU A 888 -24.24 20.52 -18.45
C LEU A 888 -23.36 19.85 -19.52
N THR A 889 -22.21 20.44 -19.82
CA THR A 889 -21.37 20.04 -20.97
C THR A 889 -20.73 18.67 -20.82
N GLU A 890 -20.52 18.20 -19.59
CA GLU A 890 -19.94 16.88 -19.29
C GLU A 890 -20.98 15.75 -19.19
N LEU A 891 -22.28 16.08 -19.30
CA LEU A 891 -23.34 15.09 -19.24
C LEU A 891 -23.26 14.12 -20.42
N ARG A 892 -23.27 12.81 -20.14
CA ARG A 892 -23.19 11.75 -21.16
C ARG A 892 -24.54 11.13 -21.49
N SER A 893 -25.45 11.06 -20.52
CA SER A 893 -26.78 10.49 -20.73
C SER A 893 -27.86 11.37 -20.13
N LEU A 894 -28.79 11.82 -20.97
CA LEU A 894 -29.97 12.60 -20.59
C LEU A 894 -31.23 11.86 -21.02
N ASN A 895 -32.08 11.52 -20.06
CA ASN A 895 -33.35 10.84 -20.32
C ASN A 895 -34.51 11.57 -19.65
N LEU A 896 -35.37 12.17 -20.46
CA LEU A 896 -36.59 12.88 -20.04
C LEU A 896 -37.85 12.23 -20.62
N SER A 897 -37.72 11.02 -21.18
CA SER A 897 -38.80 10.33 -21.88
C SER A 897 -39.99 10.01 -20.95
N ARG A 898 -41.17 9.77 -21.54
CA ARG A 898 -42.39 9.38 -20.82
C ARG A 898 -42.76 10.38 -19.71
N ASN A 899 -42.92 11.64 -20.10
CA ASN A 899 -43.38 12.74 -19.25
C ASN A 899 -44.47 13.53 -20.00
N HIS A 900 -44.87 14.68 -19.46
CA HIS A 900 -45.83 15.60 -20.06
C HIS A 900 -45.18 16.93 -20.49
N LEU A 901 -43.88 16.91 -20.82
CA LEU A 901 -43.12 18.10 -21.19
C LEU A 901 -43.66 18.70 -22.49
N THR A 902 -43.65 20.03 -22.56
CA THR A 902 -44.16 20.86 -23.66
C THR A 902 -43.09 21.85 -24.12
N GLY A 903 -43.35 22.59 -25.19
CA GLY A 903 -42.40 23.55 -25.72
C GLY A 903 -41.42 22.98 -26.72
N ARG A 904 -40.36 23.74 -27.01
CA ARG A 904 -39.29 23.40 -27.96
C ARG A 904 -38.07 22.84 -27.24
N ILE A 905 -37.25 22.08 -27.94
CA ILE A 905 -35.89 21.75 -27.47
C ILE A 905 -35.05 23.04 -27.49
N PRO A 906 -34.29 23.38 -26.43
CA PRO A 906 -33.45 24.58 -26.43
C PRO A 906 -32.43 24.61 -27.57
N GLU A 907 -32.28 25.75 -28.25
CA GLU A 907 -31.35 25.92 -29.39
C GLU A 907 -29.88 25.68 -28.99
N LYS A 908 -29.52 25.87 -27.72
CA LYS A 908 -28.15 25.65 -27.22
C LYS A 908 -27.81 24.18 -26.90
N ILE A 909 -28.72 23.23 -27.17
CA ILE A 909 -28.51 21.81 -26.83
C ILE A 909 -27.25 21.21 -27.49
N GLY A 910 -26.86 21.71 -28.66
CA GLY A 910 -25.60 21.33 -29.33
C GLY A 910 -24.32 21.66 -28.55
N GLY A 911 -24.41 22.47 -27.49
CA GLY A 911 -23.30 22.76 -26.57
C GLY A 911 -22.94 21.60 -25.64
N MET A 912 -23.84 20.62 -25.44
CA MET A 912 -23.62 19.46 -24.57
C MET A 912 -22.78 18.39 -25.26
N LYS A 913 -21.52 18.74 -25.58
CA LYS A 913 -20.68 17.97 -26.51
C LYS A 913 -20.40 16.53 -26.06
N SER A 914 -20.37 16.24 -24.76
CA SER A 914 -20.11 14.90 -24.22
C SER A 914 -21.32 13.94 -24.28
N LEU A 915 -22.48 14.40 -24.78
CA LEU A 915 -23.71 13.62 -24.77
C LEU A 915 -23.65 12.42 -25.72
N GLU A 916 -23.81 11.22 -25.16
CA GLU A 916 -23.82 9.94 -25.87
C GLU A 916 -25.22 9.36 -26.03
N SER A 917 -26.13 9.67 -25.10
CA SER A 917 -27.50 9.16 -25.04
C SER A 917 -28.47 10.28 -24.74
N PHE A 918 -29.48 10.46 -25.59
CA PHE A 918 -30.50 11.49 -25.41
C PHE A 918 -31.90 10.99 -25.78
N ASP A 919 -32.78 10.87 -24.79
CA ASP A 919 -34.15 10.39 -24.98
C ASP A 919 -35.19 11.38 -24.45
N LEU A 920 -36.04 11.86 -25.37
CA LEU A 920 -37.18 12.76 -25.13
C LEU A 920 -38.51 12.12 -25.56
N SER A 921 -38.51 10.83 -25.91
CA SER A 921 -39.67 10.17 -26.47
C SER A 921 -40.88 10.19 -25.54
N LEU A 922 -42.08 10.07 -26.10
CA LEU A 922 -43.34 10.01 -25.34
C LEU A 922 -43.53 11.26 -24.45
N ASN A 923 -43.55 12.44 -25.08
CA ASN A 923 -43.81 13.74 -24.47
C ASN A 923 -44.77 14.56 -25.35
N ASN A 924 -45.05 15.82 -24.97
CA ASN A 924 -45.87 16.77 -25.72
C ASN A 924 -45.06 17.90 -26.37
N LEU A 925 -43.77 17.65 -26.68
CA LEU A 925 -42.86 18.65 -27.25
C LEU A 925 -43.24 18.97 -28.70
N TYR A 926 -42.98 20.20 -29.13
CA TYR A 926 -43.36 20.69 -30.46
C TYR A 926 -42.30 21.64 -31.05
N GLY A 927 -42.53 22.06 -32.30
CA GLY A 927 -41.60 22.92 -33.04
C GLY A 927 -40.66 22.13 -33.94
N GLU A 928 -39.62 22.78 -34.43
CA GLU A 928 -38.56 22.14 -35.24
C GLU A 928 -37.47 21.57 -34.33
N LEU A 929 -36.79 20.52 -34.79
CA LEU A 929 -35.58 20.04 -34.14
C LEU A 929 -34.45 21.06 -34.38
N PRO A 930 -33.79 21.58 -33.32
CA PRO A 930 -32.80 22.65 -33.47
C PRO A 930 -31.58 22.16 -34.27
N ILE A 931 -31.06 23.03 -35.14
CA ILE A 931 -29.94 22.70 -36.04
C ILE A 931 -28.69 22.33 -35.23
N SER A 932 -28.52 22.91 -34.04
CA SER A 932 -27.40 22.64 -33.14
C SER A 932 -27.29 21.17 -32.70
N LEU A 933 -28.36 20.35 -32.80
CA LEU A 933 -28.27 18.90 -32.59
C LEU A 933 -27.25 18.23 -33.52
N SER A 934 -26.96 18.84 -34.66
CA SER A 934 -25.91 18.36 -35.58
C SER A 934 -24.50 18.42 -34.99
N MET A 935 -24.27 19.20 -33.92
CA MET A 935 -22.98 19.38 -33.25
C MET A 935 -22.66 18.27 -32.22
N LEU A 936 -23.62 17.40 -31.89
CA LEU A 936 -23.46 16.33 -30.90
C LEU A 936 -22.71 15.13 -31.50
N ASN A 937 -21.40 15.23 -31.58
CA ASN A 937 -20.56 14.25 -32.29
C ASN A 937 -20.43 12.89 -31.60
N PHE A 938 -20.66 12.79 -30.28
CA PHE A 938 -20.59 11.54 -29.53
C PHE A 938 -21.95 10.82 -29.38
N LEU A 939 -23.01 11.42 -29.92
CA LEU A 939 -24.37 10.90 -29.79
C LEU A 939 -24.50 9.55 -30.50
N SER A 940 -24.77 8.51 -29.72
CA SER A 940 -24.87 7.11 -30.17
C SER A 940 -26.27 6.52 -29.97
N SER A 941 -27.06 7.12 -29.09
CA SER A 941 -28.46 6.78 -28.86
C SER A 941 -29.29 8.05 -28.83
N PHE A 942 -30.28 8.17 -29.72
CA PHE A 942 -31.18 9.31 -29.80
C PHE A 942 -32.61 8.86 -30.03
N ASN A 943 -33.56 9.43 -29.30
CA ASN A 943 -34.98 9.11 -29.44
C ASN A 943 -35.86 10.31 -29.12
N VAL A 944 -36.67 10.73 -30.08
CA VAL A 944 -37.66 11.83 -29.98
C VAL A 944 -39.05 11.36 -30.42
N SER A 945 -39.25 10.05 -30.54
CA SER A 945 -40.49 9.46 -31.02
C SER A 945 -41.69 9.86 -30.15
N ASN A 946 -42.89 9.83 -30.75
CA ASN A 946 -44.16 10.11 -30.08
C ASN A 946 -44.16 11.47 -29.37
N ASN A 947 -43.96 12.53 -30.15
CA ASN A 947 -44.07 13.94 -29.76
C ASN A 947 -44.88 14.68 -30.84
N ASN A 948 -44.91 16.02 -30.81
CA ASN A 948 -45.57 16.87 -31.82
C ASN A 948 -44.54 17.71 -32.60
N PHE A 949 -43.32 17.20 -32.81
CA PHE A 949 -42.30 17.88 -33.61
C PHE A 949 -42.69 17.95 -35.09
N SER A 950 -42.18 18.95 -35.79
CA SER A 950 -42.45 19.22 -37.20
C SER A 950 -41.19 19.71 -37.93
N GLY A 951 -41.23 19.75 -39.25
CA GLY A 951 -40.11 20.25 -40.06
C GLY A 951 -39.09 19.18 -40.41
N ARG A 952 -37.93 19.61 -40.92
CA ARG A 952 -36.90 18.71 -41.43
C ARG A 952 -35.96 18.25 -40.31
N ILE A 953 -35.58 16.98 -40.31
CA ILE A 953 -34.52 16.48 -39.41
C ILE A 953 -33.17 17.13 -39.79
N PRO A 954 -32.46 17.77 -38.85
CA PRO A 954 -31.12 18.34 -39.09
C PRO A 954 -30.15 17.30 -39.66
N THR A 955 -29.27 17.75 -40.56
CA THR A 955 -28.31 16.85 -41.22
C THR A 955 -27.01 16.79 -40.43
N SER A 956 -26.62 15.61 -39.96
CA SER A 956 -25.33 15.28 -39.35
C SER A 956 -25.04 13.77 -39.45
N THR A 957 -23.77 13.39 -39.34
CA THR A 957 -23.35 11.98 -39.34
C THR A 957 -24.09 11.16 -38.30
N GLN A 958 -24.26 11.68 -37.08
CA GLN A 958 -24.92 10.95 -36.00
C GLN A 958 -26.42 10.81 -36.21
N LEU A 959 -27.15 11.90 -36.51
CA LEU A 959 -28.61 11.84 -36.64
C LEU A 959 -29.08 10.96 -37.80
N GLN A 960 -28.34 10.93 -38.92
CA GLN A 960 -28.68 10.05 -40.04
C GLN A 960 -28.32 8.57 -39.81
N SER A 961 -27.49 8.26 -38.79
CA SER A 961 -27.21 6.88 -38.39
C SER A 961 -28.31 6.27 -37.52
N MET A 962 -29.20 7.10 -36.97
CA MET A 962 -30.27 6.67 -36.07
C MET A 962 -31.37 5.88 -36.80
N LYS A 963 -32.02 4.97 -36.08
CA LYS A 963 -33.13 4.17 -36.63
C LYS A 963 -34.35 5.05 -36.90
N GLU A 964 -35.13 4.68 -37.92
CA GLU A 964 -36.39 5.36 -38.25
C GLU A 964 -37.34 5.45 -37.04
N SER A 965 -37.36 4.40 -36.21
CA SER A 965 -38.16 4.32 -34.98
C SER A 965 -37.92 5.48 -34.01
N SER A 966 -36.71 6.06 -33.98
CA SER A 966 -36.35 7.17 -33.10
C SER A 966 -37.11 8.47 -33.40
N PHE A 967 -37.77 8.57 -34.56
CA PHE A 967 -38.45 9.80 -35.00
C PHE A 967 -39.96 9.61 -35.24
N LEU A 968 -40.45 8.37 -35.18
CA LEU A 968 -41.86 8.03 -35.46
C LEU A 968 -42.84 8.72 -34.51
N GLY A 969 -44.08 8.88 -34.94
CA GLY A 969 -45.12 9.54 -34.15
C GLY A 969 -45.03 11.08 -34.12
N ASN A 970 -44.18 11.69 -34.96
CA ASN A 970 -44.05 13.13 -35.16
C ASN A 970 -44.47 13.55 -36.59
N LYS A 971 -44.50 14.85 -36.86
CA LYS A 971 -44.69 15.46 -38.20
C LYS A 971 -43.36 15.85 -38.86
N LEU A 972 -42.32 15.06 -38.62
CA LEU A 972 -40.96 15.27 -39.15
C LEU A 972 -40.82 14.72 -40.58
N CYS A 973 -39.88 15.26 -41.35
CA CYS A 973 -39.52 14.77 -42.68
C CYS A 973 -37.99 14.82 -42.94
N GLY A 974 -37.53 14.09 -43.96
CA GLY A 974 -36.10 13.93 -44.28
C GLY A 974 -35.46 12.69 -43.63
N ALA A 975 -34.27 12.31 -44.11
CA ALA A 975 -33.56 11.13 -43.61
C ALA A 975 -33.30 11.23 -42.09
N PRO A 976 -33.50 10.13 -41.32
CA PRO A 976 -33.64 8.73 -41.76
C PRO A 976 -35.08 8.25 -42.03
N LEU A 977 -36.09 9.12 -42.08
CA LEU A 977 -37.47 8.72 -42.38
C LEU A 977 -37.63 8.33 -43.86
N THR A 978 -38.34 7.24 -44.13
CA THR A 978 -38.55 6.71 -45.49
C THR A 978 -39.69 7.41 -46.24
N GLN A 979 -40.65 8.01 -45.53
CA GLN A 979 -41.75 8.78 -46.13
C GLN A 979 -41.42 10.27 -46.26
N ASN A 980 -41.06 10.69 -47.47
CA ASN A 980 -40.70 12.06 -47.80
C ASN A 980 -41.90 12.91 -48.29
N LYS A 981 -43.09 12.75 -47.70
CA LYS A 981 -44.28 13.53 -48.09
C LYS A 981 -44.41 14.80 -47.23
N GLY A 982 -43.89 15.93 -47.71
CA GLY A 982 -44.21 17.25 -47.13
C GLY A 982 -43.06 18.23 -46.90
N CYS A 983 -41.80 17.85 -47.14
CA CYS A 983 -40.65 18.75 -47.03
C CYS A 983 -40.59 19.69 -48.26
N VAL A 984 -41.32 20.81 -48.25
CA VAL A 984 -41.18 21.86 -49.29
C VAL A 984 -40.00 22.77 -48.93
N PRO A 985 -39.02 23.02 -49.82
CA PRO A 985 -37.95 23.98 -49.55
C PRO A 985 -38.55 25.38 -49.46
N ARG A 986 -38.35 26.10 -48.35
CA ARG A 986 -38.60 27.55 -48.31
C ARG A 986 -37.53 28.24 -49.15
N THR A 987 -37.91 28.75 -50.31
CA THR A 987 -37.17 29.81 -51.01
C THR A 987 -37.28 31.08 -50.19
N SER A 988 -36.16 31.56 -49.69
CA SER A 988 -36.00 32.81 -48.95
C SER A 988 -36.39 34.02 -49.79
N THR A 989 -37.50 34.67 -49.44
CA THR A 989 -37.72 36.08 -49.81
C THR A 989 -36.87 36.96 -48.91
N THR A 990 -35.92 37.62 -49.55
CA THR A 990 -35.06 38.69 -49.05
C THR A 990 -35.84 39.75 -48.28
N ASN A 991 -35.41 40.06 -47.05
CA ASN A 991 -35.34 41.43 -46.55
C ASN A 991 -34.12 41.55 -45.65
N THR A 992 -33.28 42.51 -46.02
CA THR A 992 -31.97 42.86 -45.48
C THR A 992 -32.02 43.40 -44.06
N SER A 993 -31.25 42.79 -43.16
CA SER A 993 -30.49 43.48 -42.12
C SER A 993 -29.24 42.67 -41.82
N GLN A 994 -28.11 43.37 -41.76
CA GLN A 994 -26.74 42.90 -41.78
C GLN A 994 -26.45 41.83 -40.71
N GLU A 995 -26.02 40.65 -41.15
CA GLU A 995 -25.16 39.76 -40.38
C GLU A 995 -24.04 39.28 -41.33
N GLU A 996 -22.81 39.37 -40.84
CA GLU A 996 -21.58 39.07 -41.55
C GLU A 996 -21.57 37.59 -41.98
N LYS A 997 -21.40 37.37 -43.28
CA LYS A 997 -21.10 36.04 -43.83
C LYS A 997 -19.64 35.72 -43.52
N GLU A 998 -19.38 34.85 -42.56
CA GLU A 998 -18.23 33.95 -42.65
C GLU A 998 -18.62 32.79 -43.56
N ASP A 999 -18.00 32.77 -44.73
CA ASP A 999 -18.21 31.81 -45.80
C ASP A 999 -17.67 30.45 -45.35
N GLY A 1000 -18.55 29.58 -44.85
CA GLY A 1000 -18.30 28.16 -44.63
C GLY A 1000 -18.20 27.41 -45.97
N GLY A 1001 -17.27 27.83 -46.83
CA GLY A 1001 -16.83 27.03 -47.96
C GLY A 1001 -16.13 25.81 -47.38
N GLY A 1002 -16.67 24.61 -47.65
CA GLY A 1002 -16.02 23.36 -47.26
C GLY A 1002 -14.55 23.43 -47.64
N ASP A 1003 -13.67 23.20 -46.66
CA ASP A 1003 -12.23 23.29 -46.83
C ASP A 1003 -11.79 22.15 -47.75
N TRP A 1004 -11.87 22.41 -49.05
CA TRP A 1004 -11.35 21.53 -50.08
C TRP A 1004 -9.86 21.29 -49.84
N GLY A 1005 -9.14 22.20 -49.16
CA GLY A 1005 -7.77 21.98 -48.70
C GLY A 1005 -7.67 20.84 -47.68
N LEU A 1006 -8.53 20.82 -46.66
CA LEU A 1006 -8.61 19.73 -45.69
C LEU A 1006 -9.02 18.42 -46.36
N ILE A 1007 -10.06 18.43 -47.20
CA ILE A 1007 -10.51 17.21 -47.90
C ILE A 1007 -9.42 16.70 -48.86
N ILE A 1008 -8.78 17.57 -49.63
CA ILE A 1008 -7.65 17.21 -50.49
C ILE A 1008 -6.49 16.71 -49.63
N SER A 1009 -6.20 17.30 -48.47
CA SER A 1009 -5.13 16.84 -47.57
C SER A 1009 -5.42 15.47 -46.97
N ILE A 1010 -6.68 15.18 -46.60
CA ILE A 1010 -7.11 13.87 -46.09
C ILE A 1010 -7.04 12.84 -47.20
N VAL A 1011 -7.49 13.18 -48.42
CA VAL A 1011 -7.43 12.28 -49.57
C VAL A 1011 -5.98 12.03 -49.98
N VAL A 1012 -5.13 13.06 -50.04
CA VAL A 1012 -3.69 12.94 -50.34
C VAL A 1012 -2.98 12.16 -49.23
N GLY A 1013 -3.30 12.42 -47.96
CA GLY A 1013 -2.77 11.70 -46.79
C GLY A 1013 -3.17 10.23 -46.78
N PHE A 1014 -4.42 9.92 -47.11
CA PHE A 1014 -4.90 8.55 -47.27
C PHE A 1014 -4.21 7.87 -48.45
N VAL A 1015 -4.13 8.51 -49.62
CA VAL A 1015 -3.45 7.95 -50.81
C VAL A 1015 -1.96 7.73 -50.53
N THR A 1016 -1.26 8.70 -49.95
CA THR A 1016 0.16 8.57 -49.60
C THR A 1016 0.39 7.51 -48.52
N GLY A 1017 -0.39 7.49 -47.44
CA GLY A 1017 -0.32 6.45 -46.41
C GLY A 1017 -0.63 5.05 -46.94
N PHE A 1018 -1.67 4.92 -47.77
CA PHE A 1018 -2.06 3.68 -48.43
C PHE A 1018 -0.93 3.16 -49.33
N TRP A 1019 -0.28 4.02 -50.12
CA TRP A 1019 0.82 3.62 -51.01
C TRP A 1019 2.17 3.42 -50.29
N ILE A 1020 2.42 4.10 -49.17
CA ILE A 1020 3.60 3.86 -48.32
C ILE A 1020 3.56 2.45 -47.71
N ILE A 1021 2.38 1.93 -47.40
CA ILE A 1021 2.22 0.58 -46.84
C ILE A 1021 2.10 -0.48 -47.95
N LEU A 1022 1.21 -0.27 -48.93
CA LEU A 1022 0.96 -1.26 -49.97
C LEU A 1022 2.02 -1.28 -51.08
N GLY A 1023 2.63 -0.16 -51.40
CA GLY A 1023 3.69 -0.06 -52.41
C GLY A 1023 4.86 -1.02 -52.12
N PRO A 1024 5.47 -0.98 -50.92
CA PRO A 1024 6.52 -1.92 -50.53
C PRO A 1024 6.05 -3.39 -50.51
N LEU A 1025 4.80 -3.66 -50.12
CA LEU A 1025 4.22 -5.01 -50.14
C LEU A 1025 3.99 -5.53 -51.57
N ILE A 1026 3.73 -4.65 -52.55
CA ILE A 1026 3.60 -5.03 -53.96
C ILE A 1026 4.97 -5.26 -54.59
N VAL A 1027 5.94 -4.39 -54.32
CA VAL A 1027 7.26 -4.38 -54.98
C VAL A 1027 8.25 -5.38 -54.36
N LYS A 1028 8.31 -5.49 -53.02
CA LYS A 1028 9.25 -6.40 -52.34
C LYS A 1028 8.56 -7.72 -51.96
N ARG A 1029 8.86 -8.77 -52.73
CA ARG A 1029 8.37 -10.14 -52.53
C ARG A 1029 8.63 -10.67 -51.11
N SER A 1030 9.78 -10.36 -50.50
CA SER A 1030 10.12 -10.79 -49.14
C SER A 1030 9.23 -10.16 -48.07
N TRP A 1031 8.87 -8.88 -48.23
CA TRP A 1031 8.00 -8.16 -47.30
C TRP A 1031 6.55 -8.63 -47.43
N ARG A 1032 6.10 -8.89 -48.65
CA ARG A 1032 4.79 -9.52 -48.92
C ARG A 1032 4.64 -10.84 -48.19
N ILE A 1033 5.65 -11.72 -48.28
CA ILE A 1033 5.62 -13.03 -47.64
C ILE A 1033 5.62 -12.90 -46.12
N ALA A 1034 6.44 -12.00 -45.55
CA ALA A 1034 6.45 -11.75 -44.12
C ALA A 1034 5.11 -11.22 -43.60
N TYR A 1035 4.50 -10.27 -44.32
CA TYR A 1035 3.21 -9.68 -43.96
C TYR A 1035 2.05 -10.66 -44.05
N PHE A 1036 1.95 -11.46 -45.13
CA PHE A 1036 0.90 -12.48 -45.23
C PHE A 1036 1.13 -13.66 -44.27
N ASN A 1037 2.37 -13.99 -43.91
CA ASN A 1037 2.65 -14.96 -42.84
C ASN A 1037 2.23 -14.42 -41.47
N PHE A 1038 2.43 -13.12 -41.21
CA PHE A 1038 1.94 -12.47 -40.00
C PHE A 1038 0.41 -12.48 -39.94
N LEU A 1039 -0.29 -12.06 -41.01
CA LEU A 1039 -1.75 -12.10 -41.08
C LEU A 1039 -2.31 -13.53 -41.01
N SER A 1040 -1.62 -14.52 -41.60
CA SER A 1040 -2.01 -15.92 -41.50
C SER A 1040 -1.90 -16.42 -40.05
N ARG A 1041 -0.80 -16.09 -39.34
CA ARG A 1041 -0.66 -16.40 -37.90
C ARG A 1041 -1.71 -15.69 -37.04
N LEU A 1042 -2.02 -14.43 -37.34
CA LEU A 1042 -3.05 -13.67 -36.66
C LEU A 1042 -4.44 -14.30 -36.89
N SER A 1043 -4.76 -14.65 -38.14
CA SER A 1043 -6.01 -15.33 -38.50
C SER A 1043 -6.12 -16.71 -37.84
N TYR A 1044 -5.00 -17.41 -37.66
CA TYR A 1044 -4.96 -18.69 -36.96
C TYR A 1044 -5.14 -18.53 -35.45
N MET A 1045 -4.59 -17.46 -34.87
CA MET A 1045 -4.83 -17.07 -33.47
C MET A 1045 -6.30 -16.73 -33.24
N VAL A 1046 -6.88 -15.87 -34.08
CA VAL A 1046 -8.29 -15.49 -34.01
C VAL A 1046 -9.17 -16.72 -34.24
N TYR A 1047 -8.92 -17.52 -35.28
CA TYR A 1047 -9.65 -18.77 -35.53
C TYR A 1047 -9.58 -19.73 -34.33
N ASN A 1048 -8.44 -19.88 -33.65
CA ASN A 1048 -8.35 -20.71 -32.45
C ASN A 1048 -9.10 -20.13 -31.27
N VAL A 1049 -9.11 -18.81 -31.08
CA VAL A 1049 -9.89 -18.12 -30.04
C VAL A 1049 -11.39 -18.27 -30.33
N THR A 1050 -11.84 -18.02 -31.57
CA THR A 1050 -13.24 -18.12 -31.98
C THR A 1050 -13.72 -19.57 -31.98
N ARG A 1051 -12.87 -20.55 -32.36
CA ARG A 1051 -13.19 -21.99 -32.29
C ARG A 1051 -13.27 -22.47 -30.85
N LYS A 1052 -12.38 -22.03 -29.94
CA LYS A 1052 -12.50 -22.34 -28.50
C LYS A 1052 -13.80 -21.79 -27.92
N TYR A 1053 -14.19 -20.57 -28.29
CA TYR A 1053 -15.45 -19.96 -27.83
C TYR A 1053 -16.71 -20.61 -28.44
N CYS A 1054 -16.72 -20.91 -29.75
CA CYS A 1054 -17.89 -21.50 -30.42
C CYS A 1054 -18.08 -23.01 -30.11
N CYS A 1055 -17.00 -23.79 -29.98
CA CYS A 1055 -17.12 -25.21 -29.57
C CYS A 1055 -17.58 -25.35 -28.10
N HIS A 1056 -17.36 -24.33 -27.25
CA HIS A 1056 -17.89 -24.34 -25.89
C HIS A 1056 -19.39 -24.00 -25.82
N MET A 1057 -19.90 -23.24 -26.80
CA MET A 1057 -21.32 -22.88 -26.89
C MET A 1057 -22.18 -24.01 -27.50
N PHE A 1058 -21.64 -24.80 -28.44
CA PHE A 1058 -22.38 -25.89 -29.11
C PHE A 1058 -22.20 -27.29 -28.48
N SER A 1059 -21.43 -27.43 -27.40
CA SER A 1059 -21.44 -28.65 -26.56
C SER A 1059 -22.39 -28.56 -25.36
N LYS A 1060 -23.23 -27.50 -25.32
CA LYS A 1060 -24.34 -27.29 -24.38
C LYS A 1060 -25.69 -27.06 -25.09
N LEU A 1061 -25.82 -27.59 -26.31
CA LEU A 1061 -27.07 -28.04 -26.95
C LEU A 1061 -26.88 -29.52 -27.26
#